data_AF-A0A3B9ADM6-F1
#
_entry.id   AF-A0A3B9ADM6-F1
#
_cell.length_a   1.000
_cell.length_b   1.000
_cell.length_c   1.000
_cell.angle_alpha   90.00
_cell.angle_beta   90.00
_cell.angle_gamma   90.00
#
_symmetry.space_group_name_H-M   'P 1'
#
loop_
_entity.id
_entity.type
_entity.pdbx_description
1 polymer ?
#
loop_
_entity_poly.entity_id
_entity_poly.type
_entity_poly.pdbx_seq_one_letter_code
_entity_poly.pdbx_strand_id
1 'polypeptide(L)'
;MATPSSALYRYFQWDGRQRQRHSADDLMGALSDDFLYSGNIQQALKSMLRRGGAMSGEQRLSGIHDMLRKLRQQRREQLERYNLDSLFDGLKEQLEQILDKEKQTVQDWLKDAGQQQGDEPGGRNGQGDGDKSSDGAQSSQAEGQAGSSSQSDGEGQDSRGKFSDKVLKNIAARNQSQLDQLPPDMSGQIKSLQDYEFLNTEAQKEFDDLMQQLRDAMTQTFFKDVSDMVNAMSEGDMERMKDMVKALNEMLVKKIAGEEPGFDQFMEQFGDMFGDNPPESLDALLEQMEAQMAATQSLMNSLSADQRNQLQNLMEGKFGDPELQQELMKLSKELSFLNPQPSQFNFSGEEAIDFQSAMKLMEELQQLERLEQDFQGVRDFEDLDSIDEDLIKELLGEEGLDDFKELKDLADTLEKAGYIRKDGDKWTMTPRGSRIIGQKALEEIYNKLKHMNLGNHRSTKEGLFGDQQEDSKAYEFGDPLHLHIPRTLKNAIRRESASGELPALDKEGSGEGGKRSRGIKLAEDDFEVHRHELNTKTSTVLLLDLSLSMALRDAFLPAKKVALALHSLISSRYPKDTLSIIGFSAYAHEIKPQDLISVDVDQFSMGTNMQHALILAEKKLAREHSGTKQIIMISDGEPTAHLEDGYPYFEYPPNPVTIAKTLLAVKRCTQKNITINTFMLERSPFLRSFMDKIAKMNGGRVFYTTPHNLGEYILHDFVANRRKRVA
;
A
#
# COMPACT_ATOMS: atom_id res chain seq x y z
N MET A 1 -39.79 27.52 -12.22
CA MET A 1 -38.74 27.30 -11.20
C MET A 1 -38.96 25.92 -10.61
N ALA A 2 -38.20 24.93 -11.06
CA ALA A 2 -38.24 23.57 -10.52
C ALA A 2 -37.34 23.52 -9.27
N THR A 3 -37.90 23.04 -8.17
CA THR A 3 -37.19 22.75 -6.91
C THR A 3 -36.20 21.59 -7.09
N PRO A 4 -35.01 21.63 -6.47
CA PRO A 4 -34.02 20.57 -6.62
C PRO A 4 -34.52 19.30 -5.90
N SER A 5 -34.42 18.19 -6.61
CA SER A 5 -34.76 16.83 -6.16
C SER A 5 -34.01 16.47 -4.88
N SER A 6 -34.74 16.06 -3.85
CA SER A 6 -34.20 15.38 -2.68
C SER A 6 -33.48 14.10 -3.12
N ALA A 7 -32.17 14.01 -2.88
CA ALA A 7 -31.44 12.76 -3.05
C ALA A 7 -32.04 11.70 -2.10
N LEU A 8 -32.50 10.59 -2.67
CA LEU A 8 -32.94 9.42 -1.91
C LEU A 8 -31.70 8.71 -1.36
N TYR A 9 -31.43 8.87 -0.07
CA TYR A 9 -30.38 8.12 0.62
C TYR A 9 -30.93 6.74 1.00
N ARG A 10 -30.30 5.68 0.48
CA ARG A 10 -30.64 4.29 0.80
C ARG A 10 -29.69 3.81 1.91
N TYR A 11 -30.24 3.55 3.09
CA TYR A 11 -29.49 3.05 4.22
C TYR A 11 -29.57 1.53 4.26
N PHE A 12 -28.44 0.88 4.53
CA PHE A 12 -28.33 -0.56 4.76
C PHE A 12 -27.88 -0.81 6.20
N GLN A 13 -28.18 -2.00 6.72
CA GLN A 13 -27.77 -2.39 8.06
C GLN A 13 -26.25 -2.65 8.08
N TRP A 14 -25.54 -2.09 9.07
CA TRP A 14 -24.10 -2.24 9.19
C TRP A 14 -23.73 -3.69 9.51
N ASP A 15 -23.10 -4.38 8.57
CA ASP A 15 -22.73 -5.79 8.64
C ASP A 15 -21.21 -6.01 8.87
N GLY A 16 -20.46 -4.91 9.04
CA GLY A 16 -19.02 -4.93 9.22
C GLY A 16 -18.19 -5.19 7.96
N ARG A 17 -18.83 -5.41 6.80
CA ARG A 17 -18.14 -5.55 5.49
C ARG A 17 -18.11 -4.24 4.70
N GLN A 18 -18.93 -3.27 5.10
CA GLN A 18 -19.02 -1.98 4.44
C GLN A 18 -17.79 -1.13 4.78
N ARG A 19 -16.93 -0.85 3.80
CA ARG A 19 -15.91 0.19 3.92
C ARG A 19 -16.53 1.56 3.68
N GLN A 20 -16.35 2.45 4.65
CA GLN A 20 -16.71 3.85 4.48
C GLN A 20 -15.59 4.54 3.71
N ARG A 21 -15.88 5.09 2.52
CA ARG A 21 -14.92 5.94 1.79
C ARG A 21 -14.38 7.03 2.72
N HIS A 22 -13.08 7.29 2.63
CA HIS A 22 -12.43 8.30 3.43
C HIS A 22 -12.97 9.69 3.08
N SER A 23 -13.25 10.47 4.12
CA SER A 23 -13.72 11.84 3.92
C SER A 23 -12.59 12.71 3.37
N ALA A 24 -12.93 13.80 2.69
CA ALA A 24 -11.93 14.77 2.25
C ALA A 24 -11.08 15.32 3.42
N ASP A 25 -11.65 15.38 4.62
CA ASP A 25 -10.92 15.78 5.83
C ASP A 25 -9.89 14.72 6.23
N ASP A 26 -10.23 13.43 6.16
CA ASP A 26 -9.31 12.32 6.43
C ASP A 26 -8.15 12.30 5.44
N LEU A 27 -8.43 12.46 4.15
CA LEU A 27 -7.42 12.60 3.10
C LEU A 27 -6.49 13.80 3.36
N MET A 28 -7.03 14.94 3.77
CA MET A 28 -6.22 16.10 4.18
C MET A 28 -5.36 15.83 5.41
N GLY A 29 -5.85 15.02 6.34
CA GLY A 29 -5.08 14.56 7.49
C GLY A 29 -3.88 13.71 7.07
N ALA A 30 -4.09 12.76 6.16
CA ALA A 30 -3.02 11.92 5.62
C ALA A 30 -1.95 12.72 4.86
N LEU A 31 -2.36 13.77 4.13
CA LEU A 31 -1.46 14.68 3.42
C LEU A 31 -0.73 15.67 4.33
N SER A 32 -1.16 15.82 5.58
CA SER A 32 -0.67 16.86 6.49
C SER A 32 0.84 16.83 6.67
N ASP A 33 1.41 15.65 6.94
CA ASP A 33 2.84 15.54 7.23
C ASP A 33 3.70 15.80 6.00
N ASP A 34 3.36 15.17 4.87
CA ASP A 34 4.10 15.37 3.61
C ASP A 34 3.97 16.83 3.12
N PHE A 35 2.81 17.48 3.31
CA PHE A 35 2.63 18.89 2.98
C PHE A 35 3.38 19.83 3.94
N LEU A 36 3.35 19.55 5.26
CA LEU A 36 4.11 20.34 6.23
C LEU A 36 5.61 20.20 6.04
N TYR A 37 6.09 19.06 5.55
CA TYR A 37 7.49 18.85 5.21
C TYR A 37 7.87 19.60 3.93
N SER A 38 7.18 19.33 2.82
CA SER A 38 7.55 19.85 1.50
C SER A 38 7.09 21.28 1.20
N GLY A 39 6.08 21.78 1.91
CA GLY A 39 5.36 23.01 1.55
C GLY A 39 4.62 22.94 0.21
N ASN A 40 4.62 21.78 -0.46
CA ASN A 40 4.14 21.61 -1.82
C ASN A 40 3.10 20.49 -1.91
N ILE A 41 1.85 20.87 -2.20
CA ILE A 41 0.74 19.92 -2.27
C ILE A 41 0.90 18.90 -3.39
N GLN A 42 1.55 19.25 -4.50
CA GLN A 42 1.79 18.32 -5.60
C GLN A 42 2.75 17.19 -5.19
N GLN A 43 3.78 17.50 -4.40
CA GLN A 43 4.68 16.48 -3.84
C GLN A 43 3.98 15.61 -2.78
N ALA A 44 3.11 16.20 -1.96
CA ALA A 44 2.32 15.45 -0.99
C ALA A 44 1.34 14.48 -1.68
N LEU A 45 0.63 14.94 -2.71
CA LEU A 45 -0.27 14.11 -3.51
C LEU A 45 0.47 12.97 -4.21
N LYS A 46 1.63 13.23 -4.84
CA LYS A 46 2.47 12.19 -5.45
C LYS A 46 2.99 11.18 -4.43
N SER A 47 3.38 11.66 -3.24
CA SER A 47 3.85 10.79 -2.15
C SER A 47 2.73 9.87 -1.67
N MET A 48 1.51 10.39 -1.53
CA MET A 48 0.32 9.64 -1.16
C MET A 48 -0.12 8.66 -2.24
N LEU A 49 -0.11 9.06 -3.51
CA LEU A 49 -0.34 8.18 -4.66
C LEU A 49 0.58 6.94 -4.61
N ARG A 50 1.87 7.19 -4.37
CA ARG A 50 2.87 6.12 -4.36
C ARG A 50 2.79 5.25 -3.11
N ARG A 51 2.80 5.84 -1.90
CA ARG A 51 3.00 5.12 -0.62
C ARG A 51 1.70 4.83 0.15
N GLY A 52 0.60 5.45 -0.27
CA GLY A 52 -0.63 5.50 0.52
C GLY A 52 -0.53 6.49 1.67
N GLY A 53 -1.50 6.43 2.58
CA GLY A 53 -1.57 7.34 3.72
C GLY A 53 -2.27 6.72 4.92
N ALA A 54 -1.80 7.04 6.13
CA ALA A 54 -2.49 6.67 7.36
C ALA A 54 -3.78 7.50 7.49
N MET A 55 -4.90 6.83 7.74
CA MET A 55 -6.20 7.49 7.90
C MET A 55 -6.58 7.57 9.37
N SER A 56 -7.68 8.27 9.66
CA SER A 56 -8.23 8.34 11.00
C SER A 56 -8.62 6.93 11.49
N GLY A 57 -8.04 6.47 12.61
CA GLY A 57 -8.30 5.14 13.19
C GLY A 57 -7.25 4.10 12.78
N GLU A 58 -7.67 2.83 12.63
CA GLU A 58 -6.82 1.72 12.14
C GLU A 58 -6.84 1.58 10.60
N GLN A 59 -7.58 2.45 9.92
CA GLN A 59 -7.69 2.40 8.47
C GLN A 59 -6.47 3.04 7.80
N ARG A 60 -6.09 2.51 6.63
CA ARG A 60 -5.00 3.01 5.80
C ARG A 60 -5.46 3.00 4.35
N LEU A 61 -5.20 4.09 3.64
CA LEU A 61 -5.35 4.12 2.19
C LEU A 61 -4.16 3.41 1.56
N SER A 62 -4.43 2.37 0.78
CA SER A 62 -3.42 1.65 0.01
C SER A 62 -2.86 2.54 -1.11
N GLY A 63 -1.54 2.65 -1.20
CA GLY A 63 -0.90 3.27 -2.36
C GLY A 63 -0.56 2.26 -3.45
N ILE A 64 -0.03 2.75 -4.57
CA ILE A 64 0.47 1.91 -5.67
C ILE A 64 1.53 0.91 -5.16
N HIS A 65 2.41 1.31 -4.23
CA HIS A 65 3.41 0.40 -3.67
C HIS A 65 2.79 -0.74 -2.86
N ASP A 66 1.63 -0.52 -2.23
CA ASP A 66 0.93 -1.57 -1.47
C ASP A 66 0.26 -2.55 -2.45
N MET A 67 -0.35 -2.06 -3.53
CA MET A 67 -0.92 -2.89 -4.60
C MET A 67 0.17 -3.71 -5.31
N LEU A 68 1.28 -3.07 -5.71
CA LEU A 68 2.45 -3.76 -6.27
C LEU A 68 2.99 -4.85 -5.34
N ARG A 69 2.98 -4.60 -4.02
CA ARG A 69 3.42 -5.60 -3.04
C ARG A 69 2.47 -6.80 -3.03
N LYS A 70 1.15 -6.57 -3.05
CA LYS A 70 0.13 -7.63 -3.13
C LYS A 70 0.30 -8.47 -4.39
N LEU A 71 0.45 -7.84 -5.56
CA LEU A 71 0.67 -8.53 -6.84
C LEU A 71 1.95 -9.38 -6.83
N ARG A 72 3.06 -8.81 -6.35
CA ARG A 72 4.33 -9.54 -6.22
C ARG A 72 4.25 -10.70 -5.23
N GLN A 73 3.42 -10.56 -4.19
CA GLN A 73 3.18 -11.62 -3.24
C GLN A 73 2.37 -12.75 -3.89
N GLN A 74 1.25 -12.44 -4.55
CA GLN A 74 0.45 -13.43 -5.27
C GLN A 74 1.27 -14.17 -6.33
N ARG A 75 2.03 -13.44 -7.16
CA ARG A 75 2.92 -14.06 -8.15
C ARG A 75 3.90 -15.04 -7.51
N ARG A 76 4.50 -14.65 -6.37
CA ARG A 76 5.44 -15.52 -5.65
C ARG A 76 4.74 -16.75 -5.08
N GLU A 77 3.58 -16.58 -4.46
CA GLU A 77 2.78 -17.68 -3.93
C GLU A 77 2.44 -18.70 -5.03
N GLN A 78 2.07 -18.24 -6.22
CA GLN A 78 1.81 -19.11 -7.37
C GLN A 78 3.07 -19.89 -7.81
N LEU A 79 4.23 -19.24 -7.89
CA LEU A 79 5.51 -19.87 -8.28
C LEU A 79 6.07 -20.84 -7.22
N GLU A 80 5.81 -20.55 -5.93
CA GLU A 80 6.23 -21.39 -4.80
C GLU A 80 5.28 -22.56 -4.55
N ARG A 81 4.07 -22.55 -5.12
CA ARG A 81 3.07 -23.60 -4.94
C ARG A 81 3.25 -24.75 -5.93
N TYR A 82 3.36 -24.44 -7.21
CA TYR A 82 3.30 -25.43 -8.28
C TYR A 82 4.68 -25.89 -8.76
N ASN A 83 4.74 -27.14 -9.20
CA ASN A 83 5.91 -27.75 -9.82
C ASN A 83 5.64 -28.06 -11.31
N LEU A 84 6.25 -27.28 -12.22
CA LEU A 84 6.15 -27.57 -13.66
C LEU A 84 6.84 -28.86 -14.08
N ASP A 85 7.80 -29.37 -13.30
CA ASP A 85 8.51 -30.59 -13.72
C ASP A 85 7.58 -31.82 -13.76
N SER A 86 6.51 -31.78 -12.95
CA SER A 86 5.51 -32.83 -12.84
C SER A 86 4.54 -32.94 -14.02
N LEU A 87 4.55 -31.97 -14.96
CA LEU A 87 3.59 -31.87 -16.07
C LEU A 87 3.46 -33.15 -16.89
N PHE A 88 4.59 -33.83 -17.10
CA PHE A 88 4.66 -35.04 -17.91
C PHE A 88 4.66 -36.30 -17.07
N ASP A 89 4.76 -36.22 -15.75
CA ASP A 89 4.92 -37.39 -14.90
C ASP A 89 3.65 -38.24 -14.89
N GLY A 90 2.47 -37.59 -14.85
CA GLY A 90 1.18 -38.29 -14.97
C GLY A 90 1.00 -38.96 -16.34
N LEU A 91 1.39 -38.29 -17.43
CA LEU A 91 1.31 -38.84 -18.80
C LEU A 91 2.28 -40.02 -18.99
N LYS A 92 3.49 -39.92 -18.43
CA LYS A 92 4.47 -41.01 -18.43
C LYS A 92 3.95 -42.22 -17.65
N GLU A 93 3.38 -42.00 -16.47
CA GLU A 93 2.85 -43.09 -15.65
C GLU A 93 1.70 -43.83 -16.35
N GLN A 94 0.79 -43.09 -17.02
CA GLN A 94 -0.25 -43.70 -17.86
C GLN A 94 0.33 -44.50 -19.01
N LEU A 95 1.33 -43.96 -19.71
CA LEU A 95 1.98 -44.66 -20.82
C LEU A 95 2.72 -45.92 -20.37
N GLU A 96 3.40 -45.87 -19.22
CA GLU A 96 4.06 -47.02 -18.61
C GLU A 96 3.05 -48.11 -18.24
N GLN A 97 1.90 -47.75 -17.67
CA GLN A 97 0.83 -48.71 -17.37
C GLN A 97 0.30 -49.40 -18.64
N ILE A 98 0.09 -48.65 -19.73
CA ILE A 98 -0.32 -49.19 -21.03
C ILE A 98 0.75 -50.18 -21.55
N LEU A 99 2.02 -49.77 -21.52
CA LEU A 99 3.13 -50.60 -21.96
C LEU A 99 3.29 -51.87 -21.12
N ASP A 100 3.09 -51.79 -19.82
CA ASP A 100 3.19 -52.95 -18.92
C ASP A 100 2.06 -53.95 -19.18
N LYS A 101 0.82 -53.48 -19.40
CA LYS A 101 -0.30 -54.35 -19.79
C LYS A 101 -0.03 -55.06 -21.12
N GLU A 102 0.48 -54.36 -22.12
CA GLU A 102 0.82 -54.95 -23.41
C GLU A 102 1.99 -55.94 -23.28
N LYS A 103 3.08 -55.57 -22.59
CA LYS A 103 4.23 -56.47 -22.34
C LYS A 103 3.83 -57.74 -21.61
N GLN A 104 2.96 -57.64 -20.60
CA GLN A 104 2.46 -58.80 -19.88
C GLN A 104 1.66 -59.72 -20.81
N THR A 105 0.79 -59.14 -21.63
CA THR A 105 0.00 -59.88 -22.62
C THR A 105 0.91 -60.56 -23.65
N VAL A 106 1.87 -59.86 -24.23
CA VAL A 106 2.86 -60.43 -25.16
C VAL A 106 3.63 -61.59 -24.52
N GLN A 107 4.05 -61.45 -23.27
CA GLN A 107 4.78 -62.50 -22.54
C GLN A 107 3.91 -63.73 -22.25
N ASP A 108 2.66 -63.54 -21.85
CA ASP A 108 1.75 -64.64 -21.53
C ASP A 108 1.44 -65.46 -22.79
N TRP A 109 1.24 -64.79 -23.93
CA TRP A 109 1.06 -65.45 -25.23
C TRP A 109 2.32 -66.19 -25.71
N LEU A 110 3.52 -65.67 -25.44
CA LEU A 110 4.78 -66.36 -25.72
C LEU A 110 4.99 -67.62 -24.86
N LYS A 111 4.50 -67.62 -23.61
CA LYS A 111 4.57 -68.75 -22.68
C LYS A 111 3.56 -69.85 -23.01
N ASP A 112 2.31 -69.50 -23.29
CA ASP A 112 1.25 -70.47 -23.64
C ASP A 112 1.57 -71.23 -24.94
N ALA A 113 2.15 -70.56 -25.93
CA ALA A 113 2.64 -71.19 -27.16
C ALA A 113 3.88 -72.10 -26.95
N GLY A 114 4.50 -72.08 -25.77
CA GLY A 114 5.66 -72.90 -25.40
C GLY A 114 5.28 -74.20 -24.68
N GLN A 115 4.14 -74.26 -24.00
CA GLN A 115 3.75 -75.42 -23.18
C GLN A 115 3.13 -76.57 -23.97
N GLN A 116 2.60 -76.35 -25.18
CA GLN A 116 2.03 -77.43 -26.01
C GLN A 116 3.05 -78.24 -26.82
N GLN A 117 4.35 -77.95 -26.70
CA GLN A 117 5.41 -78.59 -27.51
C GLN A 117 6.25 -79.63 -26.73
N GLY A 118 5.83 -80.00 -25.51
CA GLY A 118 6.64 -80.79 -24.58
C GLY A 118 5.95 -81.98 -23.91
N ASP A 119 5.18 -82.80 -24.64
CA ASP A 119 4.72 -84.10 -24.12
C ASP A 119 5.08 -85.25 -25.09
N GLU A 120 6.26 -85.87 -24.86
CA GLU A 120 6.59 -87.22 -25.31
C GLU A 120 6.56 -88.16 -24.08
N PRO A 121 5.96 -89.37 -24.17
CA PRO A 121 5.70 -90.23 -23.02
C PRO A 121 6.94 -91.09 -22.67
N GLY A 122 7.66 -90.69 -21.61
CA GLY A 122 8.74 -91.47 -21.01
C GLY A 122 8.36 -91.99 -19.62
N GLY A 123 7.96 -93.26 -19.53
CA GLY A 123 7.50 -93.86 -18.28
C GLY A 123 8.58 -94.05 -17.20
N ARG A 124 8.17 -94.02 -15.93
CA ARG A 124 8.73 -94.90 -14.89
C ARG A 124 7.83 -95.01 -13.66
N ASN A 125 7.68 -96.25 -13.22
CA ASN A 125 7.01 -96.76 -12.03
C ASN A 125 7.38 -96.02 -10.73
N GLY A 126 6.35 -95.86 -9.88
CA GLY A 126 6.26 -96.69 -8.67
C GLY A 126 6.62 -96.02 -7.34
N GLN A 127 5.69 -96.21 -6.38
CA GLN A 127 5.79 -95.96 -4.94
C GLN A 127 5.93 -94.48 -4.54
N GLY A 128 5.12 -93.92 -3.64
CA GLY A 128 4.36 -94.52 -2.56
C GLY A 128 4.53 -93.63 -1.33
N ASP A 129 3.44 -93.45 -0.60
CA ASP A 129 3.34 -92.79 0.71
C ASP A 129 3.63 -91.27 0.72
N GLY A 130 2.82 -90.44 1.37
CA GLY A 130 1.71 -90.72 2.24
C GLY A 130 1.47 -89.50 3.12
N ASP A 131 0.19 -89.29 3.42
CA ASP A 131 -0.31 -88.60 4.61
C ASP A 131 0.04 -87.10 4.79
N LYS A 132 -0.86 -86.22 5.20
CA LYS A 132 -2.30 -86.30 5.43
C LYS A 132 -2.73 -84.90 5.85
N SER A 133 -4.01 -84.61 5.57
CA SER A 133 -4.93 -83.81 6.41
C SER A 133 -4.58 -82.33 6.60
N SER A 134 -5.51 -81.40 6.56
CA SER A 134 -6.98 -81.38 6.72
C SER A 134 -7.31 -79.88 6.77
N ASP A 135 -8.49 -79.35 6.56
CA ASP A 135 -9.83 -79.85 6.27
C ASP A 135 -10.65 -78.59 5.98
N GLY A 136 -11.85 -78.78 5.42
CA GLY A 136 -12.94 -77.82 5.53
C GLY A 136 -13.18 -77.09 4.20
N ALA A 137 -13.87 -77.68 3.23
CA ALA A 137 -15.31 -77.99 3.23
C ALA A 137 -16.15 -76.68 3.34
N GLN A 138 -17.22 -76.46 2.59
CA GLN A 138 -18.02 -77.37 1.78
C GLN A 138 -19.04 -76.54 0.99
N SER A 139 -19.46 -77.06 -0.18
CA SER A 139 -20.82 -77.04 -0.74
C SER A 139 -21.46 -75.68 -1.11
N SER A 140 -22.24 -75.53 -2.18
CA SER A 140 -23.23 -76.45 -2.76
C SER A 140 -23.57 -75.93 -4.18
N GLN A 141 -23.62 -76.77 -5.22
CA GLN A 141 -24.85 -77.35 -5.81
C GLN A 141 -25.84 -76.32 -6.39
N ALA A 142 -26.48 -76.51 -7.54
CA ALA A 142 -26.54 -77.59 -8.52
C ALA A 142 -27.26 -77.07 -9.79
N GLU A 143 -27.13 -77.81 -10.90
CA GLU A 143 -28.22 -78.35 -11.76
C GLU A 143 -28.40 -77.56 -13.07
N GLY A 144 -28.08 -78.14 -14.24
CA GLY A 144 -28.96 -79.00 -15.05
C GLY A 144 -29.50 -78.16 -16.24
N GLN A 145 -29.66 -78.58 -17.50
CA GLN A 145 -29.78 -79.88 -18.12
C GLN A 145 -29.80 -79.69 -19.67
N ALA A 146 -29.10 -80.59 -20.37
CA ALA A 146 -29.29 -81.19 -21.70
C ALA A 146 -29.98 -80.49 -22.91
N GLY A 147 -29.38 -80.71 -24.09
CA GLY A 147 -30.01 -80.71 -25.42
C GLY A 147 -28.96 -80.77 -26.56
N SER A 148 -28.32 -81.93 -26.80
CA SER A 148 -28.62 -82.91 -27.87
C SER A 148 -28.02 -82.61 -29.27
N SER A 149 -27.00 -83.41 -29.59
CA SER A 149 -26.68 -84.03 -30.89
C SER A 149 -26.40 -83.15 -32.12
N SER A 150 -25.17 -83.21 -32.65
CA SER A 150 -24.85 -84.11 -33.78
C SER A 150 -23.35 -84.31 -33.91
N GLN A 151 -22.96 -85.56 -34.11
CA GLN A 151 -21.61 -86.04 -34.33
C GLN A 151 -21.50 -86.35 -35.83
N SER A 152 -20.55 -85.75 -36.54
CA SER A 152 -20.05 -86.26 -37.81
C SER A 152 -18.63 -85.76 -38.06
N ASP A 153 -17.78 -86.72 -38.38
CA ASP A 153 -16.33 -86.67 -38.50
C ASP A 153 -15.77 -85.63 -39.48
N GLY A 154 -14.50 -85.28 -39.27
CA GLY A 154 -13.72 -84.54 -40.26
C GLY A 154 -12.34 -84.14 -39.73
N GLU A 155 -11.40 -85.08 -39.76
CA GLU A 155 -9.95 -84.88 -39.63
C GLU A 155 -9.50 -83.56 -40.30
N GLY A 156 -9.07 -82.59 -39.51
CA GLY A 156 -8.62 -81.29 -40.01
C GLY A 156 -8.24 -80.24 -38.96
N GLN A 157 -8.37 -80.52 -37.66
CA GLN A 157 -8.11 -79.52 -36.61
C GLN A 157 -6.65 -79.50 -36.10
N ASP A 158 -5.89 -80.58 -36.24
CA ASP A 158 -4.56 -80.69 -35.61
C ASP A 158 -3.43 -79.96 -36.40
N SER A 159 -3.68 -79.58 -37.66
CA SER A 159 -2.78 -78.73 -38.45
C SER A 159 -3.17 -77.25 -38.45
N ARG A 160 -4.45 -76.92 -38.19
CA ARG A 160 -4.95 -75.54 -38.07
C ARG A 160 -4.56 -74.90 -36.74
N GLY A 161 -4.62 -75.63 -35.62
CA GLY A 161 -4.15 -75.15 -34.31
C GLY A 161 -2.64 -74.86 -34.28
N LYS A 162 -1.83 -75.77 -34.86
CA LYS A 162 -0.37 -75.57 -34.97
C LYS A 162 0.04 -74.44 -35.94
N PHE A 163 -0.79 -74.15 -36.94
CA PHE A 163 -0.57 -73.01 -37.84
C PHE A 163 -0.96 -71.69 -37.18
N SER A 164 -2.11 -71.62 -36.48
CA SER A 164 -2.51 -70.43 -35.72
C SER A 164 -1.50 -70.12 -34.63
N ASP A 165 -1.01 -71.12 -33.88
CA ASP A 165 -0.07 -70.89 -32.77
C ASP A 165 1.30 -70.41 -33.26
N LYS A 166 1.78 -70.89 -34.41
CA LYS A 166 3.02 -70.39 -35.02
C LYS A 166 2.88 -68.96 -35.53
N VAL A 167 1.74 -68.62 -36.14
CA VAL A 167 1.47 -67.26 -36.63
C VAL A 167 1.36 -66.30 -35.45
N LEU A 168 0.61 -66.67 -34.41
CA LEU A 168 0.45 -65.88 -33.19
C LEU A 168 1.77 -65.71 -32.44
N LYS A 169 2.61 -66.75 -32.36
CA LYS A 169 3.96 -66.66 -31.78
C LYS A 169 4.88 -65.74 -32.56
N ASN A 170 4.79 -65.74 -33.90
CA ASN A 170 5.55 -64.82 -34.74
C ASN A 170 5.08 -63.36 -34.56
N ILE A 171 3.77 -63.14 -34.37
CA ILE A 171 3.21 -61.82 -34.08
C ILE A 171 3.67 -61.36 -32.69
N ALA A 172 3.53 -62.18 -31.65
CA ALA A 172 3.98 -61.85 -30.30
C ALA A 172 5.50 -61.60 -30.23
N ALA A 173 6.32 -62.39 -30.92
CA ALA A 173 7.78 -62.18 -30.98
C ALA A 173 8.15 -60.89 -31.74
N ARG A 174 7.40 -60.54 -32.79
CA ARG A 174 7.57 -59.26 -33.51
C ARG A 174 7.18 -58.08 -32.63
N ASN A 175 6.05 -58.17 -31.94
CA ASN A 175 5.56 -57.17 -31.00
C ASN A 175 6.54 -56.98 -29.82
N GLN A 176 7.10 -58.07 -29.28
CA GLN A 176 8.14 -58.01 -28.26
C GLN A 176 9.39 -57.26 -28.75
N SER A 177 9.88 -57.60 -29.95
CA SER A 177 11.04 -56.90 -30.53
C SER A 177 10.78 -55.42 -30.79
N GLN A 178 9.54 -55.02 -31.08
CA GLN A 178 9.17 -53.61 -31.25
C GLN A 178 9.11 -52.89 -29.90
N LEU A 179 8.53 -53.52 -28.87
CA LEU A 179 8.46 -52.97 -27.51
C LEU A 179 9.86 -52.81 -26.88
N ASP A 180 10.78 -53.73 -27.16
CA ASP A 180 12.17 -53.67 -26.66
C ASP A 180 13.02 -52.60 -27.36
N GLN A 181 12.62 -52.16 -28.55
CA GLN A 181 13.31 -51.14 -29.35
C GLN A 181 12.69 -49.74 -29.21
N LEU A 182 11.77 -49.56 -28.27
CA LEU A 182 11.13 -48.27 -28.02
C LEU A 182 12.17 -47.21 -27.59
N PRO A 183 12.05 -45.96 -28.10
CA PRO A 183 12.87 -44.85 -27.62
C PRO A 183 12.74 -44.62 -26.11
N PRO A 184 13.77 -44.08 -25.44
CA PRO A 184 13.73 -43.81 -24.01
C PRO A 184 12.86 -42.60 -23.64
N ASP A 185 12.51 -41.74 -24.60
CA ASP A 185 11.66 -40.57 -24.40
C ASP A 185 10.19 -40.85 -24.73
N MET A 186 9.28 -40.25 -23.94
CA MET A 186 7.82 -40.44 -24.06
C MET A 186 7.30 -40.10 -25.46
N SER A 187 7.79 -39.02 -26.07
CA SER A 187 7.42 -38.59 -27.42
C SER A 187 7.73 -39.66 -28.47
N GLY A 188 8.92 -40.26 -28.42
CA GLY A 188 9.32 -41.34 -29.31
C GLY A 188 8.52 -42.61 -29.08
N GLN A 189 8.19 -42.93 -27.82
CA GLN A 189 7.32 -44.06 -27.49
C GLN A 189 5.92 -43.89 -28.08
N ILE A 190 5.27 -42.75 -27.86
CA ILE A 190 3.94 -42.44 -28.41
C ILE A 190 3.96 -42.55 -29.94
N LYS A 191 4.98 -41.97 -30.59
CA LYS A 191 5.11 -42.02 -32.06
C LYS A 191 5.26 -43.45 -32.59
N SER A 192 5.99 -44.29 -31.85
CA SER A 192 6.20 -45.70 -32.24
C SER A 192 4.95 -46.54 -32.01
N LEU A 193 4.15 -46.21 -31.00
CA LEU A 193 2.90 -46.88 -30.65
C LEU A 193 1.71 -46.49 -31.55
N GLN A 194 1.77 -45.36 -32.26
CA GLN A 194 0.71 -44.97 -33.20
C GLN A 194 0.54 -45.97 -34.36
N ASP A 195 1.65 -46.52 -34.85
CA ASP A 195 1.66 -47.53 -35.91
C ASP A 195 1.72 -48.97 -35.36
N TYR A 196 1.55 -49.14 -34.04
CA TYR A 196 1.69 -50.41 -33.35
C TYR A 196 0.36 -51.18 -33.28
N GLU A 197 0.41 -52.48 -33.59
CA GLU A 197 -0.73 -53.38 -33.47
C GLU A 197 -0.78 -54.02 -32.08
N PHE A 198 -1.62 -53.48 -31.19
CA PHE A 198 -1.82 -53.99 -29.83
C PHE A 198 -2.46 -55.38 -29.81
N LEU A 199 -1.93 -56.28 -28.98
CA LEU A 199 -2.55 -57.57 -28.68
C LEU A 199 -3.56 -57.46 -27.53
N ASN A 200 -3.34 -56.53 -26.59
CA ASN A 200 -4.26 -56.25 -25.50
C ASN A 200 -5.27 -55.18 -25.90
N THR A 201 -6.55 -55.55 -26.00
CA THR A 201 -7.65 -54.63 -26.34
C THR A 201 -7.90 -53.55 -25.28
N GLU A 202 -7.58 -53.82 -24.01
CA GLU A 202 -7.67 -52.84 -22.93
C GLU A 202 -6.55 -51.80 -23.03
N ALA A 203 -5.31 -52.25 -23.28
CA ALA A 203 -4.17 -51.36 -23.50
C ALA A 203 -4.35 -50.49 -24.75
N GLN A 204 -4.90 -51.05 -25.83
CA GLN A 204 -5.26 -50.29 -27.02
C GLN A 204 -6.26 -49.18 -26.71
N LYS A 205 -7.34 -49.51 -25.98
CA LYS A 205 -8.36 -48.54 -25.60
C LYS A 205 -7.80 -47.43 -24.71
N GLU A 206 -6.97 -47.78 -23.74
CA GLU A 206 -6.30 -46.80 -22.86
C GLU A 206 -5.31 -45.92 -23.63
N PHE A 207 -4.62 -46.45 -24.63
CA PHE A 207 -3.76 -45.67 -25.53
C PHE A 207 -4.57 -44.71 -26.40
N ASP A 208 -5.70 -45.16 -26.95
CA ASP A 208 -6.63 -44.32 -27.71
C ASP A 208 -7.20 -43.20 -26.83
N ASP A 209 -7.59 -43.51 -25.58
CA ASP A 209 -8.07 -42.54 -24.60
C ASP A 209 -6.99 -41.51 -24.23
N LEU A 210 -5.73 -41.95 -24.00
CA LEU A 210 -4.58 -41.06 -23.77
C LEU A 210 -4.34 -40.12 -24.96
N MET A 211 -4.43 -40.67 -26.18
CA MET A 211 -4.24 -39.92 -27.42
C MET A 211 -5.35 -38.89 -27.66
N GLN A 212 -6.57 -39.20 -27.21
CA GLN A 212 -7.70 -38.28 -27.22
C GLN A 212 -7.51 -37.16 -26.18
N GLN A 213 -7.13 -37.47 -24.94
CA GLN A 213 -6.83 -36.45 -23.91
C GLN A 213 -5.75 -35.45 -24.36
N LEU A 214 -4.68 -35.92 -24.99
CA LEU A 214 -3.63 -35.06 -25.53
C LEU A 214 -4.14 -34.16 -26.66
N ARG A 215 -5.06 -34.66 -27.51
CA ARG A 215 -5.69 -33.88 -28.58
C ARG A 215 -6.62 -32.81 -27.99
N ASP A 216 -7.43 -33.17 -27.00
CA ASP A 216 -8.36 -32.26 -26.33
C ASP A 216 -7.61 -31.14 -25.61
N ALA A 217 -6.54 -31.47 -24.89
CA ALA A 217 -5.68 -30.48 -24.22
C ALA A 217 -5.09 -29.48 -25.21
N MET A 218 -4.54 -29.93 -26.34
CA MET A 218 -3.95 -29.05 -27.35
C MET A 218 -4.99 -28.17 -28.05
N THR A 219 -6.17 -28.71 -28.36
CA THR A 219 -7.20 -27.97 -29.10
C THR A 219 -7.84 -26.89 -28.24
N GLN A 220 -8.14 -27.18 -26.98
CA GLN A 220 -8.60 -26.18 -26.01
C GLN A 220 -7.54 -25.10 -25.73
N THR A 221 -6.26 -25.44 -25.83
CA THR A 221 -5.14 -24.52 -25.58
C THR A 221 -4.94 -23.48 -26.68
N PHE A 222 -5.34 -23.75 -27.92
CA PHE A 222 -5.27 -22.76 -29.01
C PHE A 222 -6.63 -22.13 -29.32
N PHE A 223 -7.73 -22.81 -29.01
CA PHE A 223 -9.06 -22.37 -29.41
C PHE A 223 -10.11 -22.72 -28.35
N LYS A 224 -10.23 -21.84 -27.34
CA LYS A 224 -11.17 -21.99 -26.21
C LYS A 224 -12.64 -22.09 -26.66
N ASP A 225 -12.99 -21.42 -27.77
CA ASP A 225 -14.36 -21.29 -28.27
C ASP A 225 -14.66 -22.16 -29.52
N VAL A 226 -13.67 -22.91 -30.04
CA VAL A 226 -13.83 -23.83 -31.19
C VAL A 226 -14.09 -25.28 -30.72
N SER A 227 -14.26 -25.47 -29.41
CA SER A 227 -14.31 -26.79 -28.75
C SER A 227 -15.43 -27.71 -29.26
N ASP A 228 -16.51 -27.17 -29.81
CA ASP A 228 -17.64 -27.97 -30.30
C ASP A 228 -17.44 -28.50 -31.74
N MET A 229 -16.52 -27.89 -32.51
CA MET A 229 -16.23 -28.28 -33.90
C MET A 229 -15.16 -29.39 -33.99
N VAL A 230 -14.19 -29.39 -33.08
CA VAL A 230 -13.04 -30.31 -33.09
C VAL A 230 -13.44 -31.76 -32.78
N ASN A 231 -14.51 -31.97 -32.02
CA ASN A 231 -14.95 -33.31 -31.61
C ASN A 231 -15.45 -34.18 -32.77
N ALA A 232 -15.57 -33.64 -33.99
CA ALA A 232 -15.93 -34.38 -35.20
C ALA A 232 -15.23 -33.82 -36.46
N MET A 233 -13.90 -33.72 -36.48
CA MET A 233 -13.16 -33.20 -37.65
C MET A 233 -13.43 -34.00 -38.93
N SER A 234 -13.94 -33.32 -39.97
CA SER A 234 -13.93 -33.77 -41.36
C SER A 234 -12.77 -33.10 -42.13
N GLU A 235 -12.34 -33.66 -43.27
CA GLU A 235 -11.29 -33.05 -44.13
C GLU A 235 -11.63 -31.60 -44.55
N GLY A 236 -12.91 -31.22 -44.61
CA GLY A 236 -13.36 -29.88 -45.00
C GLY A 236 -13.17 -28.79 -43.94
N ASP A 237 -13.15 -29.16 -42.66
CA ASP A 237 -13.01 -28.19 -41.55
C ASP A 237 -11.56 -27.69 -41.41
N MET A 238 -10.59 -28.53 -41.81
CA MET A 238 -9.17 -28.19 -41.75
C MET A 238 -8.79 -27.14 -42.80
N GLU A 239 -9.35 -27.26 -44.00
CA GLU A 239 -9.12 -26.32 -45.09
C GLU A 239 -9.70 -24.93 -44.76
N ARG A 240 -10.87 -24.90 -44.11
CA ARG A 240 -11.50 -23.67 -43.62
C ARG A 240 -10.67 -22.95 -42.55
N MET A 241 -10.08 -23.71 -41.62
CA MET A 241 -9.19 -23.17 -40.59
C MET A 241 -7.90 -22.60 -41.20
N LYS A 242 -7.34 -23.27 -42.21
CA LYS A 242 -6.19 -22.77 -42.98
C LYS A 242 -6.51 -21.42 -43.63
N ASP A 243 -7.67 -21.32 -44.28
CA ASP A 243 -8.12 -20.08 -44.92
C ASP A 243 -8.30 -18.94 -43.91
N MET A 244 -8.82 -19.24 -42.70
CA MET A 244 -8.93 -18.26 -41.62
C MET A 244 -7.56 -17.75 -41.16
N VAL A 245 -6.61 -18.64 -40.84
CA VAL A 245 -5.27 -18.23 -40.37
C VAL A 245 -4.55 -17.41 -41.43
N LYS A 246 -4.71 -17.77 -42.71
CA LYS A 246 -4.17 -17.01 -43.83
C LYS A 246 -4.78 -15.62 -43.93
N ALA A 247 -6.11 -15.50 -43.83
CA ALA A 247 -6.80 -14.21 -43.81
C ALA A 247 -6.35 -13.34 -42.62
N LEU A 248 -6.15 -13.94 -41.44
CA LEU A 248 -5.63 -13.27 -40.26
C LEU A 248 -4.21 -12.72 -40.48
N ASN A 249 -3.30 -13.52 -41.05
CA ASN A 249 -1.95 -13.07 -41.43
C ASN A 249 -2.00 -11.89 -42.42
N GLU A 250 -2.90 -11.93 -43.41
CA GLU A 250 -3.08 -10.81 -44.34
C GLU A 250 -3.55 -9.53 -43.62
N MET A 251 -4.47 -9.65 -42.66
CA MET A 251 -4.92 -8.52 -41.84
C MET A 251 -3.79 -7.96 -40.97
N LEU A 252 -2.98 -8.83 -40.34
CA LEU A 252 -1.85 -8.44 -39.52
C LEU A 252 -0.80 -7.68 -40.31
N VAL A 253 -0.44 -8.16 -41.50
CA VAL A 253 0.49 -7.47 -42.40
C VAL A 253 -0.03 -6.08 -42.77
N LYS A 254 -1.32 -5.94 -43.09
CA LYS A 254 -1.94 -4.64 -43.37
C LYS A 254 -1.88 -3.71 -42.15
N LYS A 255 -2.20 -4.22 -40.96
CA LYS A 255 -2.12 -3.46 -39.70
C LYS A 255 -0.70 -2.97 -39.43
N ILE A 256 0.31 -3.84 -39.58
CA ILE A 256 1.74 -3.50 -39.42
C ILE A 256 2.17 -2.44 -40.45
N ALA A 257 1.62 -2.50 -41.67
CA ALA A 257 1.85 -1.50 -42.72
C ALA A 257 1.09 -0.17 -42.51
N GLY A 258 0.19 -0.09 -41.51
CA GLY A 258 -0.66 1.07 -41.25
C GLY A 258 -1.85 1.20 -42.23
N GLU A 259 -2.23 0.11 -42.90
CA GLU A 259 -3.38 0.03 -43.81
C GLU A 259 -4.63 -0.50 -43.09
N GLU A 260 -5.82 -0.28 -43.66
CA GLU A 260 -7.07 -0.84 -43.10
C GLU A 260 -7.09 -2.39 -43.26
N PRO A 261 -7.17 -3.13 -42.15
CA PRO A 261 -7.04 -4.59 -42.19
C PRO A 261 -8.30 -5.31 -42.72
N GLY A 262 -9.49 -4.71 -42.60
CA GLY A 262 -10.74 -5.30 -43.11
C GLY A 262 -11.40 -6.31 -42.18
N PHE A 263 -11.42 -6.03 -40.87
CA PHE A 263 -11.95 -6.92 -39.83
C PHE A 263 -13.43 -7.30 -40.04
N ASP A 264 -14.27 -6.37 -40.50
CA ASP A 264 -15.69 -6.64 -40.75
C ASP A 264 -15.89 -7.76 -41.79
N GLN A 265 -15.07 -7.78 -42.85
CA GLN A 265 -15.12 -8.81 -43.89
C GLN A 265 -14.62 -10.16 -43.37
N PHE A 266 -13.61 -10.14 -42.49
CA PHE A 266 -13.13 -11.35 -41.83
C PHE A 266 -14.21 -11.95 -40.94
N MET A 267 -14.91 -11.14 -40.15
CA MET A 267 -16.03 -11.59 -39.31
C MET A 267 -17.23 -12.05 -40.14
N GLU A 268 -17.47 -11.48 -41.32
CA GLU A 268 -18.52 -11.97 -42.23
C GLU A 268 -18.21 -13.37 -42.78
N GLN A 269 -16.93 -13.71 -42.98
CA GLN A 269 -16.49 -14.98 -43.56
C GLN A 269 -16.21 -16.09 -42.52
N PHE A 270 -15.69 -15.70 -41.35
CA PHE A 270 -15.18 -16.61 -40.33
C PHE A 270 -15.77 -16.36 -38.93
N GLY A 271 -16.69 -15.41 -38.78
CA GLY A 271 -17.27 -15.03 -37.49
C GLY A 271 -18.04 -16.17 -36.80
N ASP A 272 -18.58 -17.11 -37.57
CA ASP A 272 -19.24 -18.31 -37.06
C ASP A 272 -18.28 -19.28 -36.37
N MET A 273 -16.97 -19.11 -36.56
CA MET A 273 -15.95 -19.95 -35.93
C MET A 273 -15.55 -19.48 -34.52
N PHE A 274 -15.99 -18.30 -34.06
CA PHE A 274 -15.64 -17.76 -32.74
C PHE A 274 -16.69 -18.03 -31.64
N GLY A 275 -17.69 -18.87 -31.92
CA GLY A 275 -18.67 -19.30 -30.92
C GLY A 275 -19.59 -18.19 -30.39
N ASP A 276 -20.01 -18.31 -29.13
CA ASP A 276 -20.98 -17.42 -28.48
C ASP A 276 -20.40 -16.04 -28.13
N ASN A 277 -19.08 -15.86 -28.19
CA ASN A 277 -18.40 -14.64 -27.76
C ASN A 277 -17.36 -14.16 -28.79
N PRO A 278 -17.80 -13.72 -29.99
CA PRO A 278 -16.90 -13.25 -31.02
C PRO A 278 -16.17 -11.95 -30.62
N PRO A 279 -14.92 -11.74 -31.07
CA PRO A 279 -14.16 -10.53 -30.79
C PRO A 279 -14.85 -9.28 -31.37
N GLU A 280 -14.96 -8.22 -30.57
CA GLU A 280 -15.61 -6.96 -31.00
C GLU A 280 -14.75 -6.15 -31.98
N SER A 281 -13.43 -6.36 -31.98
CA SER A 281 -12.49 -5.66 -32.85
C SER A 281 -11.25 -6.50 -33.15
N LEU A 282 -10.51 -6.13 -34.20
CA LEU A 282 -9.21 -6.74 -34.49
C LEU A 282 -8.23 -6.56 -33.32
N ASP A 283 -8.28 -5.43 -32.61
CA ASP A 283 -7.42 -5.20 -31.46
C ASP A 283 -7.72 -6.17 -30.32
N ALA A 284 -9.01 -6.40 -30.03
CA ALA A 284 -9.44 -7.38 -29.02
C ALA A 284 -9.06 -8.81 -29.40
N LEU A 285 -9.22 -9.19 -30.68
CA LEU A 285 -8.78 -10.50 -31.17
C LEU A 285 -7.27 -10.68 -31.02
N LEU A 286 -6.49 -9.66 -31.41
CA LEU A 286 -5.04 -9.71 -31.31
C LEU A 286 -4.56 -9.75 -29.86
N GLU A 287 -5.19 -9.00 -28.95
CA GLU A 287 -4.86 -9.02 -27.53
C GLU A 287 -5.07 -10.42 -26.92
N GLN A 288 -6.19 -11.09 -27.25
CA GLN A 288 -6.45 -12.46 -26.82
C GLN A 288 -5.39 -13.44 -27.36
N MET A 289 -5.05 -13.34 -28.65
CA MET A 289 -4.05 -14.21 -29.28
C MET A 289 -2.64 -13.95 -28.74
N GLU A 290 -2.28 -12.69 -28.51
CA GLU A 290 -1.01 -12.30 -27.92
C GLU A 290 -0.87 -12.86 -26.51
N ALA A 291 -1.90 -12.76 -25.67
CA ALA A 291 -1.90 -13.33 -24.33
C ALA A 291 -1.69 -14.85 -24.35
N GLN A 292 -2.40 -15.55 -25.24
CA GLN A 292 -2.33 -17.00 -25.36
C GLN A 292 -0.97 -17.50 -25.89
N MET A 293 -0.42 -16.82 -26.90
CA MET A 293 0.92 -17.12 -27.43
C MET A 293 2.02 -16.80 -26.43
N ALA A 294 1.90 -15.66 -25.73
CA ALA A 294 2.81 -15.30 -24.68
C ALA A 294 2.79 -16.37 -23.60
N ALA A 295 1.62 -16.82 -23.13
CA ALA A 295 1.50 -17.85 -22.08
C ALA A 295 2.16 -19.16 -22.51
N THR A 296 1.94 -19.57 -23.76
CA THR A 296 2.54 -20.79 -24.34
C THR A 296 4.06 -20.68 -24.43
N GLN A 297 4.57 -19.53 -24.88
CA GLN A 297 6.01 -19.30 -24.99
C GLN A 297 6.67 -19.18 -23.60
N SER A 298 6.00 -18.56 -22.63
CA SER A 298 6.44 -18.50 -21.23
C SER A 298 6.46 -19.88 -20.60
N LEU A 299 5.46 -20.74 -20.85
CA LEU A 299 5.50 -22.14 -20.43
C LEU A 299 6.74 -22.83 -21.01
N MET A 300 6.91 -22.76 -22.33
CA MET A 300 8.06 -23.35 -23.02
C MET A 300 9.39 -22.87 -22.44
N ASN A 301 9.56 -21.56 -22.24
CA ASN A 301 10.77 -20.99 -21.67
C ASN A 301 11.02 -21.44 -20.22
N SER A 302 9.95 -21.77 -19.48
CA SER A 302 10.00 -22.19 -18.08
C SER A 302 10.25 -23.70 -17.92
N LEU A 303 10.07 -24.49 -18.98
CA LEU A 303 10.36 -25.94 -19.00
C LEU A 303 11.87 -26.22 -19.16
N SER A 304 12.30 -27.38 -18.64
CA SER A 304 13.65 -27.89 -18.89
C SER A 304 13.90 -28.13 -20.38
N ALA A 305 15.16 -28.21 -20.80
CA ALA A 305 15.51 -28.42 -22.20
C ALA A 305 14.94 -29.74 -22.74
N ASP A 306 14.95 -30.80 -21.93
CA ASP A 306 14.42 -32.12 -22.32
C ASP A 306 12.90 -32.10 -22.47
N GLN A 307 12.17 -31.49 -21.53
CA GLN A 307 10.72 -31.36 -21.60
C GLN A 307 10.26 -30.47 -22.77
N ARG A 308 10.98 -29.37 -23.05
CA ARG A 308 10.72 -28.54 -24.24
C ARG A 308 10.82 -29.34 -25.52
N ASN A 309 11.88 -30.12 -25.66
CA ASN A 309 12.08 -30.97 -26.84
C ASN A 309 10.97 -32.03 -26.95
N GLN A 310 10.56 -32.63 -25.82
CA GLN A 310 9.45 -33.59 -25.78
C GLN A 310 8.13 -32.95 -26.20
N LEU A 311 7.78 -31.77 -25.67
CA LEU A 311 6.57 -31.05 -26.06
C LEU A 311 6.62 -30.67 -27.54
N GLN A 312 7.75 -30.15 -28.03
CA GLN A 312 7.91 -29.75 -29.42
C GLN A 312 7.73 -30.95 -30.37
N ASN A 313 8.30 -32.10 -30.03
CA ASN A 313 8.16 -33.34 -30.80
C ASN A 313 6.72 -33.87 -30.79
N LEU A 314 5.99 -33.74 -29.66
CA LEU A 314 4.57 -34.08 -29.57
C LEU A 314 3.71 -33.18 -30.47
N MET A 315 4.06 -31.89 -30.57
CA MET A 315 3.35 -30.93 -31.41
C MET A 315 3.61 -31.12 -32.91
N GLU A 316 4.85 -31.47 -33.30
CA GLU A 316 5.27 -31.61 -34.69
C GLU A 316 4.54 -32.75 -35.45
N GLY A 317 4.00 -33.74 -34.73
CA GLY A 317 3.29 -34.89 -35.30
C GLY A 317 1.76 -34.77 -35.42
N LYS A 318 1.14 -33.70 -34.88
CA LYS A 318 -0.33 -33.64 -34.70
C LYS A 318 -1.07 -32.71 -35.66
N PHE A 319 -0.41 -31.73 -36.28
CA PHE A 319 -1.08 -30.77 -37.18
C PHE A 319 -1.29 -31.28 -38.61
N GLY A 320 -0.64 -32.36 -39.03
CA GLY A 320 -0.95 -33.12 -40.27
C GLY A 320 -0.75 -32.41 -41.62
N ASP A 321 -0.90 -31.08 -41.69
CA ASP A 321 -0.82 -30.24 -42.89
C ASP A 321 0.38 -29.27 -42.81
N PRO A 322 1.40 -29.47 -43.68
CA PRO A 322 2.56 -28.58 -43.77
C PRO A 322 2.22 -27.12 -44.07
N GLU A 323 1.13 -26.84 -44.79
CA GLU A 323 0.75 -25.47 -45.16
C GLU A 323 0.21 -24.70 -43.95
N LEU A 324 -0.67 -25.32 -43.16
CA LEU A 324 -1.20 -24.73 -41.93
C LEU A 324 -0.07 -24.41 -40.94
N GLN A 325 0.91 -25.31 -40.82
CA GLN A 325 2.09 -25.09 -39.96
C GLN A 325 2.89 -23.85 -40.41
N GLN A 326 3.06 -23.64 -41.71
CA GLN A 326 3.73 -22.44 -42.25
C GLN A 326 2.96 -21.16 -41.93
N GLU A 327 1.64 -21.16 -42.07
CA GLU A 327 0.80 -19.99 -41.75
C GLU A 327 0.81 -19.68 -40.24
N LEU A 328 0.79 -20.69 -39.37
CA LEU A 328 0.94 -20.50 -37.91
C LEU A 328 2.33 -19.97 -37.52
N MET A 329 3.39 -20.43 -38.19
CA MET A 329 4.75 -19.89 -37.98
C MET A 329 4.87 -18.43 -38.45
N LYS A 330 4.18 -18.07 -39.53
CA LYS A 330 4.12 -16.69 -40.01
C LYS A 330 3.36 -15.79 -39.02
N LEU A 331 2.23 -16.27 -38.53
CA LEU A 331 1.41 -15.60 -37.52
C LEU A 331 2.20 -15.33 -36.23
N SER A 332 2.87 -16.36 -35.68
CA SER A 332 3.66 -16.20 -34.46
C SER A 332 4.82 -15.22 -34.64
N LYS A 333 5.45 -15.21 -35.82
CA LYS A 333 6.48 -14.22 -36.16
C LYS A 333 5.93 -12.79 -36.24
N GLU A 334 4.77 -12.60 -36.86
CA GLU A 334 4.11 -11.29 -36.97
C GLU A 334 3.68 -10.75 -35.60
N LEU A 335 3.13 -11.61 -34.73
CA LEU A 335 2.77 -11.26 -33.36
C LEU A 335 4.01 -11.00 -32.47
N SER A 336 5.09 -11.77 -32.63
CA SER A 336 6.34 -11.54 -31.89
C SER A 336 7.01 -10.20 -32.20
N PHE A 337 6.74 -9.64 -33.38
CA PHE A 337 7.20 -8.30 -33.74
C PHE A 337 6.45 -7.21 -32.95
N LEU A 338 5.19 -7.47 -32.58
CA LEU A 338 4.37 -6.56 -31.77
C LEU A 338 4.69 -6.65 -30.28
N ASN A 339 5.08 -7.83 -29.77
CA ASN A 339 5.45 -8.03 -28.36
C ASN A 339 6.81 -8.75 -28.20
N PRO A 340 7.92 -8.02 -27.97
CA PRO A 340 9.25 -8.55 -28.23
C PRO A 340 9.84 -9.54 -27.21
N GLN A 341 9.32 -9.69 -25.97
CA GLN A 341 9.89 -10.68 -25.03
C GLN A 341 8.87 -11.30 -24.05
N PRO A 342 8.55 -12.60 -24.20
CA PRO A 342 7.79 -13.35 -23.20
C PRO A 342 8.68 -13.72 -22.00
N SER A 343 8.10 -13.61 -20.81
CA SER A 343 8.79 -13.83 -19.54
C SER A 343 9.17 -15.29 -19.30
N GLN A 344 10.26 -15.51 -18.60
CA GLN A 344 10.63 -16.82 -18.04
C GLN A 344 10.28 -16.85 -16.56
N PHE A 345 9.56 -17.89 -16.14
CA PHE A 345 9.16 -18.08 -14.75
C PHE A 345 9.94 -19.25 -14.12
N ASN A 346 10.40 -19.05 -12.89
CA ASN A 346 11.12 -20.06 -12.14
C ASN A 346 10.20 -20.62 -11.06
N PHE A 347 9.80 -21.87 -11.23
CA PHE A 347 8.95 -22.59 -10.28
C PHE A 347 9.80 -23.30 -9.25
N SER A 348 9.32 -23.33 -8.00
CA SER A 348 10.00 -24.00 -6.89
C SER A 348 9.06 -24.76 -5.97
N GLY A 349 7.80 -24.94 -6.38
CA GLY A 349 6.80 -25.63 -5.58
C GLY A 349 6.88 -27.14 -5.67
N GLU A 350 5.95 -27.79 -4.97
CA GLU A 350 5.84 -29.26 -4.89
C GLU A 350 4.50 -29.78 -5.45
N GLU A 351 3.48 -28.92 -5.59
CA GLU A 351 2.16 -29.32 -6.06
C GLU A 351 2.20 -29.68 -7.54
N ALA A 352 1.82 -30.91 -7.87
CA ALA A 352 1.75 -31.36 -9.26
C ALA A 352 0.66 -30.60 -10.01
N ILE A 353 0.93 -30.28 -11.28
CA ILE A 353 0.00 -29.54 -12.13
C ILE A 353 -0.13 -30.22 -13.47
N ASP A 354 -1.35 -30.26 -14.01
CA ASP A 354 -1.60 -30.75 -15.36
C ASP A 354 -1.36 -29.65 -16.41
N PHE A 355 -1.34 -30.04 -17.69
CA PHE A 355 -1.04 -29.11 -18.77
C PHE A 355 -2.04 -27.95 -18.87
N GLN A 356 -3.34 -28.22 -18.69
CA GLN A 356 -4.39 -27.20 -18.81
C GLN A 356 -4.32 -26.17 -17.69
N SER A 357 -4.13 -26.64 -16.45
CA SER A 357 -3.97 -25.80 -15.28
C SER A 357 -2.68 -24.99 -15.37
N ALA A 358 -1.60 -25.56 -15.92
CA ALA A 358 -0.35 -24.83 -16.13
C ALA A 358 -0.49 -23.72 -17.18
N MET A 359 -1.23 -23.95 -18.27
CA MET A 359 -1.53 -22.88 -19.23
C MET A 359 -2.32 -21.73 -18.60
N LYS A 360 -3.36 -22.06 -17.83
CA LYS A 360 -4.14 -21.05 -17.08
C LYS A 360 -3.27 -20.30 -16.06
N LEU A 361 -2.38 -21.01 -15.38
CA LEU A 361 -1.42 -20.42 -14.45
C LEU A 361 -0.46 -19.45 -15.16
N MET A 362 0.01 -19.78 -16.37
CA MET A 362 0.85 -18.86 -17.16
C MET A 362 0.10 -17.61 -17.55
N GLU A 363 -1.16 -17.74 -17.98
CA GLU A 363 -2.02 -16.60 -18.30
C GLU A 363 -2.16 -15.67 -17.09
N GLU A 364 -2.50 -16.21 -15.92
CA GLU A 364 -2.60 -15.45 -14.66
C GLU A 364 -1.27 -14.77 -14.28
N LEU A 365 -0.13 -15.48 -14.40
CA LEU A 365 1.19 -14.93 -14.11
C LEU A 365 1.58 -13.78 -15.05
N GLN A 366 1.18 -13.84 -16.31
CA GLN A 366 1.41 -12.77 -17.28
C GLN A 366 0.53 -11.57 -17.03
N GLN A 367 -0.75 -11.78 -16.69
CA GLN A 367 -1.64 -10.71 -16.28
C GLN A 367 -1.11 -10.00 -15.03
N LEU A 368 -0.61 -10.75 -14.04
CA LEU A 368 0.05 -10.20 -12.85
C LEU A 368 1.26 -9.33 -13.23
N GLU A 369 2.09 -9.77 -14.18
CA GLU A 369 3.27 -9.02 -14.62
C GLU A 369 2.91 -7.77 -15.42
N ARG A 370 1.92 -7.84 -16.32
CA ARG A 370 1.39 -6.69 -17.06
C ARG A 370 0.89 -5.63 -16.09
N LEU A 371 0.04 -6.00 -15.14
CA LEU A 371 -0.48 -5.08 -14.14
C LEU A 371 0.63 -4.53 -13.23
N GLU A 372 1.66 -5.34 -12.93
CA GLU A 372 2.85 -4.86 -12.21
C GLU A 372 3.59 -3.79 -13.01
N GLN A 373 3.75 -3.96 -14.33
CA GLN A 373 4.39 -2.98 -15.21
C GLN A 373 3.55 -1.71 -15.33
N ASP A 374 2.23 -1.82 -15.47
CA ASP A 374 1.31 -0.69 -15.53
C ASP A 374 1.43 0.17 -14.26
N PHE A 375 1.37 -0.46 -13.08
CA PHE A 375 1.57 0.25 -11.81
C PHE A 375 2.97 0.85 -11.65
N GLN A 376 4.02 0.23 -12.20
CA GLN A 376 5.36 0.82 -12.23
C GLN A 376 5.47 2.02 -13.17
N GLY A 377 4.65 2.05 -14.22
CA GLY A 377 4.58 3.14 -15.20
C GLY A 377 3.97 4.42 -14.63
N VAL A 378 3.14 4.33 -13.59
CA VAL A 378 2.41 5.47 -13.01
C VAL A 378 3.34 6.50 -12.37
N ARG A 379 3.26 7.74 -12.85
CA ARG A 379 4.00 8.91 -12.32
C ARG A 379 3.07 9.97 -11.74
N ASP A 380 1.88 10.08 -12.30
CA ASP A 380 0.85 11.07 -11.96
C ASP A 380 -0.55 10.43 -11.99
N PHE A 381 -1.56 11.14 -11.47
CA PHE A 381 -2.93 10.64 -11.40
C PHE A 381 -3.55 10.39 -12.79
N GLU A 382 -3.10 11.09 -13.82
CA GLU A 382 -3.58 10.93 -15.20
C GLU A 382 -3.16 9.56 -15.79
N ASP A 383 -2.05 8.99 -15.34
CA ASP A 383 -1.60 7.66 -15.77
C ASP A 383 -2.46 6.53 -15.17
N LEU A 384 -3.30 6.83 -14.16
CA LEU A 384 -4.22 5.83 -13.59
C LEU A 384 -5.38 5.51 -14.52
N ASP A 385 -5.71 6.40 -15.46
CA ASP A 385 -6.83 6.20 -16.38
C ASP A 385 -6.53 5.11 -17.43
N SER A 386 -5.26 4.79 -17.67
CA SER A 386 -4.86 3.73 -18.60
C SER A 386 -4.80 2.33 -17.98
N ILE A 387 -5.02 2.19 -16.67
CA ILE A 387 -4.95 0.90 -15.98
C ILE A 387 -6.32 0.21 -16.05
N ASP A 388 -6.29 -1.07 -16.41
CA ASP A 388 -7.49 -1.90 -16.51
C ASP A 388 -8.08 -2.22 -15.11
N GLU A 389 -9.28 -1.68 -14.86
CA GLU A 389 -10.02 -1.88 -13.62
C GLU A 389 -10.56 -3.31 -13.47
N ASP A 390 -10.89 -3.98 -14.57
CA ASP A 390 -11.41 -5.35 -14.55
C ASP A 390 -10.28 -6.32 -14.19
N LEU A 391 -9.07 -6.10 -14.72
CA LEU A 391 -7.87 -6.87 -14.36
C LEU A 391 -7.49 -6.69 -12.88
N ILE A 392 -7.61 -5.46 -12.34
CA ILE A 392 -7.42 -5.22 -10.89
C ILE A 392 -8.43 -6.03 -10.07
N LYS A 393 -9.70 -6.06 -10.51
CA LYS A 393 -10.76 -6.78 -9.81
C LYS A 393 -10.52 -8.29 -9.81
N GLU A 394 -10.08 -8.83 -10.94
CA GLU A 394 -9.78 -10.26 -11.10
C GLU A 394 -8.60 -10.67 -10.21
N LEU A 395 -7.51 -9.92 -10.21
CA LEU A 395 -6.28 -10.29 -9.52
C LEU A 395 -6.26 -9.89 -8.04
N LEU A 396 -6.70 -8.67 -7.70
CA LEU A 396 -6.66 -8.13 -6.33
C LEU A 396 -8.01 -8.17 -5.61
N GLY A 397 -9.07 -8.65 -6.27
CA GLY A 397 -10.42 -8.74 -5.71
C GLY A 397 -11.14 -7.39 -5.62
N GLU A 398 -12.36 -7.40 -5.06
CA GLU A 398 -13.15 -6.18 -4.88
C GLU A 398 -12.47 -5.15 -3.97
N GLU A 399 -11.75 -5.61 -2.93
CA GLU A 399 -11.00 -4.72 -2.05
C GLU A 399 -9.89 -3.96 -2.77
N GLY A 400 -9.18 -4.63 -3.69
CA GLY A 400 -8.13 -3.99 -4.49
C GLY A 400 -8.69 -2.96 -5.46
N LEU A 401 -9.84 -3.25 -6.08
CA LEU A 401 -10.53 -2.33 -6.96
C LEU A 401 -11.03 -1.08 -6.22
N ASP A 402 -11.61 -1.28 -5.03
CA ASP A 402 -12.09 -0.16 -4.20
C ASP A 402 -10.92 0.73 -3.75
N ASP A 403 -9.81 0.14 -3.30
CA ASP A 403 -8.58 0.87 -2.94
C ASP A 403 -8.06 1.69 -4.15
N PHE A 404 -8.06 1.11 -5.35
CA PHE A 404 -7.63 1.78 -6.58
C PHE A 404 -8.55 2.93 -6.97
N LYS A 405 -9.87 2.72 -6.92
CA LYS A 405 -10.86 3.77 -7.22
C LYS A 405 -10.77 4.93 -6.24
N GLU A 406 -10.55 4.66 -4.97
CA GLU A 406 -10.37 5.70 -3.97
C GLU A 406 -9.09 6.52 -4.22
N LEU A 407 -8.02 5.86 -4.65
CA LEU A 407 -6.77 6.51 -5.05
C LEU A 407 -6.94 7.38 -6.30
N LYS A 408 -7.69 6.90 -7.29
CA LYS A 408 -8.05 7.62 -8.53
C LYS A 408 -8.91 8.85 -8.25
N ASP A 409 -9.92 8.71 -7.39
CA ASP A 409 -10.85 9.78 -6.99
C ASP A 409 -10.25 10.79 -5.98
N LEU A 410 -9.03 10.57 -5.49
CA LEU A 410 -8.44 11.33 -4.38
C LEU A 410 -8.35 12.83 -4.68
N ALA A 411 -7.71 13.20 -5.80
CA ALA A 411 -7.49 14.60 -6.16
C ALA A 411 -8.83 15.33 -6.39
N ASP A 412 -9.75 14.67 -7.10
CA ASP A 412 -11.11 15.12 -7.33
C ASP A 412 -11.90 15.35 -6.04
N THR A 413 -11.77 14.44 -5.07
CA THR A 413 -12.44 14.54 -3.77
C THR A 413 -11.97 15.77 -2.99
N LEU A 414 -10.66 16.04 -3.01
CA LEU A 414 -10.07 17.20 -2.36
C LEU A 414 -10.41 18.52 -3.07
N GLU A 415 -10.52 18.50 -4.41
CA GLU A 415 -10.94 19.65 -5.19
C GLU A 415 -12.42 19.97 -4.96
N LYS A 416 -13.31 18.96 -5.00
CA LYS A 416 -14.76 19.11 -4.73
C LYS A 416 -15.02 19.63 -3.32
N ALA A 417 -14.20 19.26 -2.34
CA ALA A 417 -14.27 19.79 -0.98
C ALA A 417 -13.75 21.25 -0.86
N GLY A 418 -13.08 21.75 -1.89
CA GLY A 418 -12.50 23.08 -1.95
C GLY A 418 -11.22 23.23 -1.14
N TYR A 419 -10.47 22.13 -0.95
CA TYR A 419 -9.19 22.13 -0.23
C TYR A 419 -8.01 22.38 -1.14
N ILE A 420 -8.04 21.82 -2.35
CA ILE A 420 -7.08 22.08 -3.41
C ILE A 420 -7.79 22.66 -4.63
N ARG A 421 -7.01 23.18 -5.58
CA ARG A 421 -7.49 23.67 -6.87
C ARG A 421 -6.43 23.42 -7.94
N LYS A 422 -6.87 23.11 -9.16
CA LYS A 422 -5.98 23.06 -10.33
C LYS A 422 -5.66 24.49 -10.83
N ASP A 423 -4.38 24.81 -10.94
CA ASP A 423 -3.85 26.04 -11.56
C ASP A 423 -2.95 25.62 -12.75
N GLY A 424 -3.50 25.67 -13.96
CA GLY A 424 -2.92 25.01 -15.14
C GLY A 424 -2.84 23.49 -14.93
N ASP A 425 -1.63 22.93 -15.04
CA ASP A 425 -1.38 21.49 -14.83
C ASP A 425 -0.98 21.15 -13.38
N LYS A 426 -1.00 22.13 -12.46
CA LYS A 426 -0.49 21.95 -11.10
C LYS A 426 -1.58 22.09 -10.06
N TRP A 427 -1.56 21.19 -9.08
CA TRP A 427 -2.40 21.30 -7.90
C TRP A 427 -1.83 22.34 -6.94
N THR A 428 -2.70 23.21 -6.45
CA THR A 428 -2.37 24.26 -5.48
C THR A 428 -3.28 24.18 -4.25
N MET A 429 -2.72 24.51 -3.09
CA MET A 429 -3.45 24.50 -1.83
C MET A 429 -4.32 25.75 -1.71
N THR A 430 -5.58 25.59 -1.32
CA THR A 430 -6.45 26.74 -1.02
C THR A 430 -6.24 27.26 0.41
N PRO A 431 -6.65 28.51 0.72
CA PRO A 431 -6.65 29.01 2.10
C PRO A 431 -7.51 28.19 3.08
N ARG A 432 -8.50 27.45 2.57
CA ARG A 432 -9.32 26.55 3.39
C ARG A 432 -8.55 25.27 3.70
N GLY A 433 -7.92 24.67 2.68
CA GLY A 433 -7.10 23.47 2.84
C GLY A 433 -5.91 23.68 3.78
N SER A 434 -5.22 24.82 3.67
CA SER A 434 -4.10 25.14 4.57
C SER A 434 -4.54 25.28 6.03
N ARG A 435 -5.72 25.87 6.29
CA ARG A 435 -6.28 25.95 7.64
C ARG A 435 -6.62 24.57 8.20
N ILE A 436 -7.22 23.68 7.40
CA ILE A 436 -7.56 22.33 7.86
C ILE A 436 -6.33 21.50 8.19
N ILE A 437 -5.29 21.51 7.34
CA ILE A 437 -4.02 20.84 7.64
C ILE A 437 -3.41 21.40 8.93
N GLY A 438 -3.37 22.73 9.05
CA GLY A 438 -2.90 23.37 10.27
C GLY A 438 -3.68 22.91 11.51
N GLN A 439 -5.01 22.86 11.43
CA GLN A 439 -5.88 22.41 12.52
C GLN A 439 -5.64 20.94 12.88
N LYS A 440 -5.56 20.03 11.89
CA LYS A 440 -5.32 18.60 12.14
C LYS A 440 -3.94 18.34 12.75
N ALA A 441 -2.90 19.00 12.25
CA ALA A 441 -1.57 18.92 12.83
C ALA A 441 -1.53 19.43 14.28
N LEU A 442 -2.28 20.50 14.57
CA LEU A 442 -2.41 21.03 15.92
C LEU A 442 -3.20 20.10 16.84
N GLU A 443 -4.26 19.47 16.35
CA GLU A 443 -5.08 18.50 17.08
C GLU A 443 -4.29 17.25 17.44
N GLU A 444 -3.49 16.73 16.51
CA GLU A 444 -2.58 15.60 16.77
C GLU A 444 -1.60 15.92 17.91
N ILE A 445 -1.00 17.12 17.88
CA ILE A 445 -0.11 17.61 18.94
C ILE A 445 -0.89 17.79 20.26
N TYR A 446 -2.09 18.36 20.21
CA TYR A 446 -2.91 18.60 21.40
C TYR A 446 -3.39 17.31 22.06
N ASN A 447 -3.76 16.30 21.28
CA ASN A 447 -4.15 14.99 21.80
C ASN A 447 -2.97 14.31 22.49
N LYS A 448 -1.77 14.36 21.90
CA LYS A 448 -0.52 13.93 22.57
C LYS A 448 -0.27 14.69 23.88
N LEU A 449 -0.52 16.00 23.92
CA LEU A 449 -0.39 16.84 25.12
C LEU A 449 -1.45 16.55 26.20
N LYS A 450 -2.69 16.25 25.81
CA LYS A 450 -3.80 15.97 26.74
C LYS A 450 -3.54 14.71 27.56
N HIS A 451 -2.87 13.71 26.96
CA HIS A 451 -2.41 12.52 27.67
C HIS A 451 -1.33 12.82 28.73
N MET A 452 -0.67 13.99 28.69
CA MET A 452 0.38 14.40 29.63
C MET A 452 -0.09 15.20 30.86
N ASN A 453 -1.40 15.26 31.14
CA ASN A 453 -1.95 15.90 32.36
C ASN A 453 -1.45 17.34 32.62
N LEU A 454 -1.47 18.23 31.61
CA LEU A 454 -1.32 19.67 31.86
C LEU A 454 -2.62 20.24 32.47
N GLY A 455 -2.79 20.01 33.77
CA GLY A 455 -3.99 20.39 34.54
C GLY A 455 -4.33 21.88 34.51
N ASN A 456 -5.63 22.17 34.48
CA ASN A 456 -6.22 23.49 34.76
C ASN A 456 -6.00 23.82 36.24
N HIS A 457 -5.28 24.90 36.56
CA HIS A 457 -5.23 25.42 37.93
C HIS A 457 -5.32 26.94 37.96
N ARG A 458 -6.34 27.44 38.68
CA ARG A 458 -6.46 28.82 39.16
C ARG A 458 -5.25 29.13 40.06
N SER A 459 -4.60 30.27 39.83
CA SER A 459 -3.63 30.84 40.78
C SER A 459 -4.37 31.44 41.98
N THR A 460 -3.82 31.25 43.18
CA THR A 460 -4.41 31.64 44.48
C THR A 460 -3.62 32.75 45.19
N LYS A 461 -2.75 33.50 44.48
CA LYS A 461 -1.95 34.57 45.10
C LYS A 461 -2.08 35.89 44.35
N GLU A 462 -2.49 36.92 45.08
CA GLU A 462 -2.57 38.31 44.66
C GLU A 462 -1.25 39.01 45.00
N GLY A 463 -0.71 39.76 44.04
CA GLY A 463 0.58 40.47 44.16
C GLY A 463 0.38 41.93 44.58
N LEU A 464 1.29 42.45 45.40
CA LEU A 464 1.18 43.74 46.11
C LEU A 464 1.03 45.00 45.22
N PHE A 465 1.24 44.94 43.90
CA PHE A 465 1.12 46.10 43.00
C PHE A 465 0.72 45.66 41.58
N GLY A 466 -0.51 45.96 41.14
CA GLY A 466 -1.04 45.72 39.79
C GLY A 466 -2.13 46.74 39.42
N ASP A 467 -2.63 46.74 38.18
CA ASP A 467 -3.71 47.63 37.75
C ASP A 467 -5.02 47.36 38.54
N GLN A 468 -5.74 48.42 38.91
CA GLN A 468 -6.99 48.32 39.69
C GLN A 468 -8.12 47.70 38.84
N GLN A 469 -8.74 46.61 39.30
CA GLN A 469 -10.09 46.25 38.88
C GLN A 469 -11.14 47.05 39.69
N GLU A 470 -12.35 47.18 39.12
CA GLU A 470 -13.54 47.68 39.83
C GLU A 470 -14.13 46.64 40.80
N ASP A 471 -13.65 45.39 40.77
CA ASP A 471 -14.07 44.33 41.68
C ASP A 471 -13.35 44.39 43.04
N SER A 472 -14.07 44.07 44.11
CA SER A 472 -13.61 44.16 45.49
C SER A 472 -13.74 42.83 46.24
N LYS A 473 -12.90 42.64 47.26
CA LYS A 473 -12.91 41.49 48.18
C LYS A 473 -12.95 42.01 49.62
N ALA A 474 -13.56 41.26 50.54
CA ALA A 474 -13.44 41.52 51.98
C ALA A 474 -11.96 41.50 52.42
N TYR A 475 -11.60 42.45 53.28
CA TYR A 475 -10.25 42.60 53.82
C TYR A 475 -9.89 41.42 54.74
N GLU A 476 -8.73 40.81 54.50
CA GLU A 476 -8.13 39.82 55.38
C GLU A 476 -6.81 40.35 55.95
N PHE A 477 -6.46 39.90 57.16
CA PHE A 477 -5.24 40.34 57.83
C PHE A 477 -4.00 39.98 56.99
N GLY A 478 -3.33 41.00 56.45
CA GLY A 478 -2.19 40.86 55.53
C GLY A 478 -2.40 41.50 54.16
N ASP A 479 -3.65 41.85 53.80
CA ASP A 479 -3.95 42.56 52.57
C ASP A 479 -3.43 44.03 52.63
N PRO A 480 -2.91 44.59 51.51
CA PRO A 480 -2.58 46.01 51.45
C PRO A 480 -3.86 46.85 51.60
N LEU A 481 -3.78 47.94 52.40
CA LEU A 481 -4.93 48.74 52.83
C LEU A 481 -5.46 49.71 51.74
N HIS A 482 -5.61 49.21 50.52
CA HIS A 482 -6.23 49.91 49.38
C HIS A 482 -7.74 49.71 49.40
N LEU A 483 -8.41 50.39 50.32
CA LEU A 483 -9.84 50.24 50.57
C LEU A 483 -10.70 50.71 49.40
N HIS A 484 -11.65 49.87 48.99
CA HIS A 484 -12.75 50.24 48.12
C HIS A 484 -13.78 51.04 48.93
N ILE A 485 -13.56 52.35 49.05
CA ILE A 485 -14.33 53.26 49.94
C ILE A 485 -15.86 53.16 49.75
N PRO A 486 -16.42 53.16 48.52
CA PRO A 486 -17.88 53.06 48.35
C PRO A 486 -18.51 51.77 48.90
N ARG A 487 -17.83 50.62 48.71
CA ARG A 487 -18.29 49.31 49.18
C ARG A 487 -18.13 49.17 50.68
N THR A 488 -16.99 49.63 51.20
CA THR A 488 -16.72 49.68 52.64
C THR A 488 -17.78 50.49 53.38
N LEU A 489 -18.10 51.69 52.89
CA LEU A 489 -19.15 52.53 53.47
C LEU A 489 -20.54 51.88 53.35
N LYS A 490 -20.84 51.24 52.21
CA LYS A 490 -22.12 50.53 52.00
C LYS A 490 -22.30 49.38 52.98
N ASN A 491 -21.25 48.61 53.26
CA ASN A 491 -21.26 47.52 54.23
C ASN A 491 -21.47 48.04 55.65
N ALA A 492 -20.76 49.11 56.03
CA ALA A 492 -20.92 49.76 57.33
C ALA A 492 -22.36 50.29 57.55
N ILE A 493 -22.93 50.99 56.56
CA ILE A 493 -24.31 51.48 56.62
C ILE A 493 -25.30 50.32 56.72
N ARG A 494 -25.10 49.24 55.94
CA ARG A 494 -25.97 48.06 55.98
C ARG A 494 -25.92 47.38 57.34
N ARG A 495 -24.74 47.29 57.96
CA ARG A 495 -24.58 46.72 59.31
C ARG A 495 -25.29 47.57 60.35
N GLU A 496 -25.06 48.88 60.40
CA GLU A 496 -25.73 49.78 61.35
C GLU A 496 -27.26 49.78 61.17
N SER A 497 -27.73 49.66 59.93
CA SER A 497 -29.16 49.54 59.62
C SER A 497 -29.76 48.21 60.11
N ALA A 498 -29.00 47.11 60.04
CA ALA A 498 -29.44 45.79 60.49
C ALA A 498 -29.37 45.62 62.02
N SER A 499 -28.47 46.32 62.70
CA SER A 499 -28.38 46.32 64.16
C SER A 499 -29.44 47.20 64.85
N GLY A 500 -30.33 47.85 64.09
CA GLY A 500 -31.36 48.74 64.61
C GLY A 500 -30.84 50.09 65.13
N GLU A 501 -29.54 50.36 64.98
CA GLU A 501 -28.90 51.63 65.31
C GLU A 501 -28.84 52.54 64.08
N LEU A 502 -29.98 52.82 63.45
CA LEU A 502 -30.02 53.95 62.52
C LEU A 502 -29.87 55.23 63.35
N PRO A 503 -29.01 56.19 62.95
CA PRO A 503 -29.13 57.54 63.49
C PRO A 503 -30.53 58.03 63.14
N ALA A 504 -31.35 58.27 64.17
CA ALA A 504 -32.59 59.00 63.98
C ALA A 504 -32.21 60.30 63.24
N LEU A 505 -32.72 60.47 62.02
CA LEU A 505 -32.74 61.78 61.40
C LEU A 505 -33.64 62.62 62.28
N ASP A 506 -33.02 63.48 63.08
CA ASP A 506 -33.71 64.47 63.92
C ASP A 506 -34.77 65.16 63.06
N LYS A 507 -36.05 64.87 63.31
CA LYS A 507 -37.13 65.74 62.84
C LYS A 507 -36.93 67.07 63.56
N GLU A 508 -36.74 68.12 62.76
CA GLU A 508 -36.43 69.47 63.18
C GLU A 508 -37.19 69.93 64.43
N GLY A 509 -36.48 70.56 65.38
CA GLY A 509 -37.12 71.36 66.42
C GLY A 509 -36.26 71.68 67.64
N SER A 510 -35.69 72.88 67.64
CA SER A 510 -35.29 73.70 68.80
C SER A 510 -34.00 73.35 69.57
N GLY A 511 -33.13 74.37 69.71
CA GLY A 511 -32.09 74.43 70.74
C GLY A 511 -30.70 74.81 70.20
N GLU A 512 -30.24 76.00 70.53
CA GLU A 512 -28.88 76.52 70.25
C GLU A 512 -27.80 75.56 70.77
N GLY A 513 -26.92 75.08 69.88
CA GLY A 513 -25.73 74.30 70.24
C GLY A 513 -25.42 73.15 69.28
N GLY A 514 -24.82 73.47 68.11
CA GLY A 514 -23.98 72.60 67.29
C GLY A 514 -24.33 71.10 67.17
N LYS A 515 -25.11 70.75 66.14
CA LYS A 515 -25.34 69.39 65.61
C LYS A 515 -24.04 68.54 65.59
N ARG A 516 -24.05 67.38 66.24
CA ARG A 516 -23.14 66.27 65.89
C ARG A 516 -23.95 65.18 65.19
N SER A 517 -23.93 65.18 63.85
CA SER A 517 -24.28 64.00 63.08
C SER A 517 -23.47 62.82 63.62
N ARG A 518 -24.11 61.78 64.15
CA ARG A 518 -23.42 60.55 64.57
C ARG A 518 -22.79 59.96 63.31
N GLY A 519 -21.46 60.03 63.21
CA GLY A 519 -20.73 59.52 62.04
C GLY A 519 -20.86 58.00 61.94
N ILE A 520 -20.86 57.49 60.71
CA ILE A 520 -20.89 56.05 60.42
C ILE A 520 -19.68 55.40 61.11
N LYS A 521 -19.91 54.41 61.98
CA LYS A 521 -18.82 53.64 62.57
C LYS A 521 -18.38 52.55 61.60
N LEU A 522 -17.10 52.54 61.27
CA LEU A 522 -16.46 51.45 60.52
C LEU A 522 -15.97 50.39 61.52
N ALA A 523 -16.17 49.11 61.20
CA ALA A 523 -15.49 48.00 61.86
C ALA A 523 -14.77 47.13 60.83
N GLU A 524 -13.94 46.21 61.31
CA GLU A 524 -13.04 45.40 60.48
C GLU A 524 -13.78 44.64 59.36
N ASP A 525 -14.94 44.06 59.68
CA ASP A 525 -15.77 43.31 58.72
C ASP A 525 -16.38 44.18 57.59
N ASP A 526 -16.34 45.51 57.71
CA ASP A 526 -16.83 46.40 56.65
C ASP A 526 -15.81 46.61 55.55
N PHE A 527 -14.52 46.40 55.85
CA PHE A 527 -13.46 46.74 54.91
C PHE A 527 -13.49 45.81 53.71
N GLU A 528 -13.61 46.43 52.53
CA GLU A 528 -13.34 45.77 51.26
C GLU A 528 -12.13 46.44 50.60
N VAL A 529 -11.24 45.65 50.03
CA VAL A 529 -10.06 46.10 49.28
C VAL A 529 -10.25 45.85 47.78
N HIS A 530 -9.61 46.69 46.97
CA HIS A 530 -9.56 46.47 45.52
C HIS A 530 -8.79 45.21 45.17
N ARG A 531 -9.31 44.41 44.23
CA ARG A 531 -8.59 43.25 43.70
C ARG A 531 -7.58 43.69 42.65
N HIS A 532 -6.31 43.31 42.82
CA HIS A 532 -5.25 43.56 41.85
C HIS A 532 -4.80 42.23 41.22
N GLU A 533 -5.14 41.99 39.95
CA GLU A 533 -4.58 40.86 39.19
C GLU A 533 -3.30 41.30 38.45
N LEU A 534 -2.22 40.54 38.63
CA LEU A 534 -0.99 40.69 37.83
C LEU A 534 -1.26 40.22 36.40
N ASN A 535 -1.65 41.14 35.55
CA ASN A 535 -1.78 40.88 34.11
C ASN A 535 -0.38 40.90 33.47
N THR A 536 0.37 39.81 33.62
CA THR A 536 1.73 39.67 33.06
C THR A 536 1.67 39.43 31.55
N LYS A 537 1.61 40.52 30.77
CA LYS A 537 1.81 40.45 29.32
C LYS A 537 3.18 39.83 29.03
N THR A 538 3.25 38.87 28.12
CA THR A 538 4.51 38.28 27.65
C THR A 538 4.67 38.51 26.16
N SER A 539 5.80 39.10 25.77
CA SER A 539 6.19 39.31 24.38
C SER A 539 7.26 38.29 24.01
N THR A 540 6.92 37.39 23.10
CA THR A 540 7.76 36.24 22.70
C THR A 540 8.18 36.39 21.25
N VAL A 541 9.48 36.24 21.00
CA VAL A 541 10.02 36.03 19.65
C VAL A 541 10.52 34.59 19.54
N LEU A 542 9.99 33.86 18.56
CA LEU A 542 10.46 32.53 18.20
C LEU A 542 11.47 32.66 17.05
N LEU A 543 12.71 32.27 17.29
CA LEU A 543 13.75 32.12 16.28
C LEU A 543 13.72 30.67 15.78
N LEU A 544 13.39 30.48 14.51
CA LEU A 544 13.32 29.19 13.84
C LEU A 544 14.50 29.07 12.87
N ASP A 545 15.39 28.13 13.12
CA ASP A 545 16.51 27.82 12.22
C ASP A 545 15.99 27.16 10.93
N LEU A 546 16.33 27.75 9.79
CA LEU A 546 15.97 27.31 8.44
C LEU A 546 17.18 26.78 7.66
N SER A 547 18.32 26.58 8.32
CA SER A 547 19.55 26.11 7.67
C SER A 547 19.42 24.66 7.17
N LEU A 548 20.24 24.31 6.18
CA LEU A 548 20.26 22.97 5.59
C LEU A 548 20.57 21.86 6.62
N SER A 549 21.30 22.16 7.70
CA SER A 549 21.57 21.17 8.77
C SER A 549 20.28 20.65 9.41
N MET A 550 19.30 21.53 9.61
CA MET A 550 17.99 21.17 10.17
C MET A 550 17.25 20.15 9.29
N ALA A 551 17.42 20.23 7.96
CA ALA A 551 16.87 19.25 7.02
C ALA A 551 17.60 17.92 7.11
N LEU A 552 18.94 17.95 7.09
CA LEU A 552 19.80 16.75 7.14
C LEU A 552 19.61 15.93 8.42
N ARG A 553 19.09 16.53 9.49
CA ARG A 553 18.85 15.89 10.79
C ARG A 553 17.39 15.60 11.09
N ASP A 554 16.49 15.74 10.11
CA ASP A 554 15.04 15.58 10.30
C ASP A 554 14.47 16.43 11.45
N ALA A 555 15.10 17.58 11.68
CA ALA A 555 14.84 18.48 12.80
C ALA A 555 13.85 19.60 12.44
N PHE A 556 13.80 19.96 11.16
CA PHE A 556 13.00 21.07 10.65
C PHE A 556 11.49 20.88 10.85
N LEU A 557 10.94 19.74 10.41
CA LEU A 557 9.50 19.47 10.52
C LEU A 557 9.01 19.49 11.98
N PRO A 558 9.68 18.83 12.94
CA PRO A 558 9.34 18.98 14.36
C PRO A 558 9.39 20.43 14.84
N ALA A 559 10.42 21.19 14.48
CA ALA A 559 10.54 22.61 14.86
C ALA A 559 9.39 23.46 14.31
N LYS A 560 9.00 23.24 13.05
CA LYS A 560 7.85 23.87 12.39
C LYS A 560 6.53 23.51 13.07
N LYS A 561 6.32 22.24 13.43
CA LYS A 561 5.17 21.76 14.23
C LYS A 561 5.10 22.48 15.59
N VAL A 562 6.24 22.66 16.29
CA VAL A 562 6.27 23.42 17.55
C VAL A 562 5.92 24.89 17.35
N ALA A 563 6.45 25.52 16.30
CA ALA A 563 6.16 26.92 15.99
C ALA A 563 4.66 27.15 15.76
N LEU A 564 4.02 26.25 15.01
CA LEU A 564 2.57 26.24 14.81
C LEU A 564 1.81 26.05 16.13
N ALA A 565 2.23 25.07 16.94
CA ALA A 565 1.62 24.78 18.25
C ALA A 565 1.69 25.97 19.21
N LEU A 566 2.86 26.64 19.31
CA LEU A 566 3.03 27.84 20.12
C LEU A 566 2.15 28.99 19.62
N HIS A 567 2.09 29.20 18.31
CA HIS A 567 1.24 30.23 17.73
C HIS A 567 -0.24 30.00 18.06
N SER A 568 -0.72 28.78 17.88
CA SER A 568 -2.10 28.40 18.22
C SER A 568 -2.40 28.54 19.72
N LEU A 569 -1.50 28.04 20.58
CA LEU A 569 -1.66 28.09 22.03
C LEU A 569 -1.68 29.53 22.56
N ILE A 570 -0.77 30.39 22.08
CA ILE A 570 -0.74 31.80 22.47
C ILE A 570 -1.99 32.54 21.97
N SER A 571 -2.36 32.35 20.70
CA SER A 571 -3.50 33.06 20.10
C SER A 571 -4.84 32.63 20.70
N SER A 572 -4.99 31.37 21.11
CA SER A 572 -6.24 30.84 21.67
C SER A 572 -6.38 31.02 23.18
N ARG A 573 -5.35 30.67 23.96
CA ARG A 573 -5.41 30.65 25.44
C ARG A 573 -4.93 31.96 26.06
N TYR A 574 -4.10 32.72 25.37
CA TYR A 574 -3.40 33.87 25.93
C TYR A 574 -3.43 35.10 25.00
N PRO A 575 -4.63 35.63 24.69
CA PRO A 575 -4.83 36.65 23.65
C PRO A 575 -4.13 38.00 23.92
N LYS A 576 -3.68 38.24 25.16
CA LYS A 576 -2.91 39.45 25.52
C LYS A 576 -1.41 39.32 25.22
N ASP A 577 -0.92 38.09 25.03
CA ASP A 577 0.48 37.82 24.72
C ASP A 577 0.75 37.99 23.22
N THR A 578 1.99 38.34 22.88
CA THR A 578 2.41 38.50 21.50
C THR A 578 3.44 37.42 21.13
N LEU A 579 3.27 36.85 19.94
CA LEU A 579 4.24 35.95 19.32
C LEU A 579 4.67 36.51 17.97
N SER A 580 5.97 36.66 17.77
CA SER A 580 6.59 36.94 16.47
C SER A 580 7.51 35.80 16.09
N ILE A 581 7.51 35.40 14.82
CA ILE A 581 8.35 34.31 14.31
C ILE A 581 9.38 34.89 13.36
N ILE A 582 10.64 34.51 13.55
CA ILE A 582 11.77 34.92 12.71
C ILE A 582 12.44 33.64 12.22
N GLY A 583 12.43 33.43 10.91
CA GLY A 583 13.21 32.39 10.26
C GLY A 583 14.62 32.88 10.02
N PHE A 584 15.64 32.05 10.23
CA PHE A 584 17.02 32.43 9.94
C PHE A 584 17.85 31.31 9.29
N SER A 585 18.58 31.69 8.25
CA SER A 585 19.63 30.92 7.56
C SER A 585 20.89 31.81 7.51
N ALA A 586 21.45 32.10 6.33
CA ALA A 586 22.45 33.18 6.20
C ALA A 586 21.84 34.56 6.50
N TYR A 587 20.54 34.75 6.25
CA TYR A 587 19.77 35.94 6.62
C TYR A 587 18.62 35.59 7.56
N ALA A 588 18.23 36.55 8.42
CA ALA A 588 17.05 36.44 9.27
C ALA A 588 15.93 37.32 8.71
N HIS A 589 14.71 36.79 8.68
CA HIS A 589 13.51 37.51 8.22
C HIS A 589 12.29 37.13 9.06
N GLU A 590 11.30 38.02 9.11
CA GLU A 590 10.05 37.75 9.81
C GLU A 590 9.16 36.81 8.99
N ILE A 591 8.67 35.75 9.63
CA ILE A 591 7.69 34.82 9.07
C ILE A 591 6.33 35.20 9.63
N LYS A 592 5.37 35.50 8.75
CA LYS A 592 3.99 35.69 9.19
C LYS A 592 3.38 34.34 9.56
N PRO A 593 2.48 34.27 10.56
CA PRO A 593 1.90 33.00 10.99
C PRO A 593 1.22 32.19 9.87
N GLN A 594 0.58 32.87 8.92
CA GLN A 594 -0.04 32.26 7.74
C GLN A 594 0.96 31.62 6.77
N ASP A 595 2.18 32.14 6.71
CA ASP A 595 3.22 31.69 5.78
C ASP A 595 4.04 30.55 6.41
N LEU A 596 3.92 30.35 7.73
CA LEU A 596 4.66 29.32 8.48
C LEU A 596 4.40 27.91 7.94
N ILE A 597 3.22 27.63 7.40
CA ILE A 597 2.87 26.32 6.81
C ILE A 597 3.65 26.08 5.50
N SER A 598 3.88 27.12 4.71
CA SER A 598 4.59 27.05 3.42
C SER A 598 6.11 27.27 3.53
N VAL A 599 6.62 27.71 4.68
CA VAL A 599 8.06 27.90 4.88
C VAL A 599 8.79 26.56 4.74
N ASP A 600 9.84 26.56 3.93
CA ASP A 600 10.76 25.45 3.74
C ASP A 600 12.18 25.87 4.19
N VAL A 601 13.09 24.90 4.26
CA VAL A 601 14.51 25.16 4.52
C VAL A 601 15.12 25.97 3.38
N ASP A 602 16.05 26.85 3.74
CA ASP A 602 16.73 27.70 2.77
C ASP A 602 17.87 26.90 2.11
N GLN A 603 17.55 26.26 0.98
CA GLN A 603 18.49 25.39 0.26
C GLN A 603 19.58 26.17 -0.47
N PHE A 604 19.40 27.48 -0.69
CA PHE A 604 20.29 28.31 -1.51
C PHE A 604 21.22 29.19 -0.68
N SER A 605 20.90 29.42 0.59
CA SER A 605 21.66 30.29 1.49
C SER A 605 22.26 29.48 2.65
N MET A 606 23.57 29.23 2.57
CA MET A 606 24.27 28.46 3.59
C MET A 606 24.60 29.30 4.84
N GLY A 607 24.30 28.74 6.01
CA GLY A 607 24.74 29.27 7.30
C GLY A 607 23.65 29.38 8.35
N THR A 608 24.10 29.48 9.60
CA THR A 608 23.25 29.60 10.79
C THR A 608 23.52 30.97 11.44
N ASN A 609 22.86 32.02 10.94
CA ASN A 609 23.12 33.41 11.34
C ASN A 609 22.34 33.82 12.60
N MET A 610 22.74 33.24 13.75
CA MET A 610 22.15 33.56 15.06
C MET A 610 22.31 35.06 15.39
N GLN A 611 23.40 35.69 14.97
CA GLN A 611 23.66 37.11 15.21
C GLN A 611 22.57 37.99 14.58
N HIS A 612 22.25 37.77 13.32
CA HIS A 612 21.21 38.55 12.63
C HIS A 612 19.82 38.29 13.23
N ALA A 613 19.51 37.02 13.54
CA ALA A 613 18.26 36.63 14.17
C ALA A 613 18.05 37.34 15.51
N LEU A 614 19.08 37.37 16.37
CA LEU A 614 19.05 38.06 17.66
C LEU A 614 18.89 39.58 17.52
N ILE A 615 19.55 40.21 16.54
CA ILE A 615 19.40 41.65 16.27
C ILE A 615 17.96 41.97 15.85
N LEU A 616 17.36 41.14 15.00
CA LEU A 616 15.99 41.36 14.53
C LEU A 616 14.98 41.13 15.68
N ALA A 617 15.20 40.10 16.50
CA ALA A 617 14.42 39.84 17.71
C ALA A 617 14.52 41.00 18.72
N GLU A 618 15.72 41.50 18.96
CA GLU A 618 15.98 42.66 19.82
C GLU A 618 15.18 43.88 19.35
N LYS A 619 15.23 44.19 18.05
CA LYS A 619 14.48 45.30 17.44
C LYS A 619 12.97 45.12 17.58
N LYS A 620 12.47 43.89 17.45
CA LYS A 620 11.04 43.56 17.60
C LYS A 620 10.59 43.77 19.05
N LEU A 621 11.31 43.19 20.00
CA LEU A 621 11.01 43.24 21.44
C LEU A 621 11.28 44.62 22.07
N ALA A 622 12.11 45.45 21.45
CA ALA A 622 12.34 46.82 21.89
C ALA A 622 11.08 47.70 21.77
N ARG A 623 10.15 47.37 20.87
CA ARG A 623 8.89 48.11 20.69
C ARG A 623 7.85 47.87 21.80
N GLU A 624 8.03 46.80 22.56
CA GLU A 624 7.13 46.43 23.66
C GLU A 624 7.59 47.12 24.96
N HIS A 625 6.72 47.91 25.58
CA HIS A 625 7.09 48.75 26.73
C HIS A 625 6.71 48.15 28.10
N SER A 626 5.83 47.13 28.10
CA SER A 626 5.30 46.49 29.30
C SER A 626 5.34 44.98 29.18
N GLY A 627 5.61 44.31 30.30
CA GLY A 627 5.57 42.85 30.38
C GLY A 627 6.92 42.17 30.19
N THR A 628 6.91 40.84 30.22
CA THR A 628 8.14 40.04 30.12
C THR A 628 8.54 39.85 28.65
N LYS A 629 9.83 39.97 28.36
CA LYS A 629 10.37 39.82 27.00
C LYS A 629 11.19 38.55 26.93
N GLN A 630 10.87 37.69 25.97
CA GLN A 630 11.60 36.45 25.79
C GLN A 630 11.85 36.11 24.32
N ILE A 631 12.96 35.44 24.10
CA ILE A 631 13.33 34.79 22.86
C ILE A 631 13.33 33.28 23.12
N ILE A 632 12.65 32.53 22.27
CA ILE A 632 12.76 31.08 22.17
C ILE A 632 13.49 30.79 20.88
N MET A 633 14.61 30.09 20.94
CA MET A 633 15.41 29.75 19.76
C MET A 633 15.45 28.24 19.58
N ILE A 634 15.08 27.77 18.39
CA ILE A 634 15.16 26.36 17.99
C ILE A 634 16.22 26.26 16.89
N SER A 635 17.28 25.50 17.14
CA SER A 635 18.40 25.35 16.21
C SER A 635 19.10 24.02 16.45
N ASP A 636 19.76 23.50 15.42
CA ASP A 636 20.67 22.36 15.49
C ASP A 636 22.13 22.73 15.21
N GLY A 637 22.39 23.92 14.68
CA GLY A 637 23.71 24.31 14.17
C GLY A 637 24.53 25.21 15.09
N GLU A 638 25.84 25.24 14.83
CA GLU A 638 26.75 26.24 15.38
C GLU A 638 26.59 27.59 14.65
N PRO A 639 26.92 28.74 15.27
CA PRO A 639 26.83 30.04 14.59
C PRO A 639 27.90 30.14 13.50
N THR A 640 27.56 29.73 12.29
CA THR A 640 28.48 29.68 11.13
C THR A 640 28.43 30.94 10.27
N ALA A 641 27.43 31.81 10.48
CA ALA A 641 27.27 33.04 9.73
C ALA A 641 27.03 34.27 10.61
N HIS A 642 27.45 35.44 10.11
CA HIS A 642 27.14 36.75 10.70
C HIS A 642 27.05 37.82 9.62
N LEU A 643 26.45 38.97 9.93
CA LEU A 643 26.45 40.12 9.03
C LEU A 643 27.73 40.96 9.14
N GLU A 644 28.33 41.23 7.99
CA GLU A 644 29.45 42.13 7.76
C GLU A 644 29.02 43.15 6.69
N ASP A 645 28.94 44.43 7.07
CA ASP A 645 28.47 45.52 6.19
C ASP A 645 27.12 45.26 5.49
N GLY A 646 26.24 44.49 6.14
CA GLY A 646 24.92 44.13 5.63
C GLY A 646 24.88 42.85 4.78
N TYR A 647 26.04 42.25 4.49
CA TYR A 647 26.17 40.99 3.77
C TYR A 647 26.51 39.83 4.72
N PRO A 648 26.03 38.61 4.45
CA PRO A 648 26.30 37.45 5.28
C PRO A 648 27.69 36.94 4.95
N TYR A 649 28.54 36.89 5.97
CA TYR A 649 29.78 36.14 5.94
C TYR A 649 29.52 34.76 6.51
N PHE A 650 29.87 33.70 5.77
CA PHE A 650 29.73 32.30 6.17
C PHE A 650 31.08 31.60 6.22
N GLU A 651 31.32 30.83 7.28
CA GLU A 651 32.51 29.99 7.42
C GLU A 651 32.20 28.76 8.30
N TYR A 652 32.71 27.59 7.88
CA TYR A 652 32.66 26.36 8.65
C TYR A 652 34.05 25.71 8.74
N PRO A 653 34.59 25.44 9.94
CA PRO A 653 34.01 25.69 11.26
C PRO A 653 33.79 27.19 11.58
N PRO A 654 32.97 27.52 12.62
CA PRO A 654 32.67 28.90 12.98
C PRO A 654 33.89 29.79 13.20
N ASN A 655 33.97 30.90 12.47
CA ASN A 655 35.01 31.92 12.67
C ASN A 655 34.92 32.55 14.09
N PRO A 656 36.05 32.78 14.80
CA PRO A 656 36.06 33.51 16.06
C PRO A 656 35.32 34.87 16.04
N VAL A 657 35.35 35.58 14.90
CA VAL A 657 34.61 36.84 14.69
C VAL A 657 33.09 36.60 14.69
N THR A 658 32.61 35.53 14.04
CA THR A 658 31.19 35.12 14.04
C THR A 658 30.70 34.84 15.46
N ILE A 659 31.50 34.11 16.24
CA ILE A 659 31.22 33.80 17.65
C ILE A 659 31.15 35.09 18.47
N ALA A 660 32.14 35.97 18.32
CA ALA A 660 32.20 37.22 19.06
C ALA A 660 31.02 38.16 18.74
N LYS A 661 30.67 38.32 17.45
CA LYS A 661 29.52 39.13 17.00
C LYS A 661 28.19 38.54 17.53
N THR A 662 28.05 37.21 17.56
CA THR A 662 26.86 36.54 18.14
C THR A 662 26.76 36.77 19.64
N LEU A 663 27.85 36.59 20.39
CA LEU A 663 27.86 36.86 21.84
C LEU A 663 27.59 38.33 22.18
N LEU A 664 28.04 39.25 21.32
CA LEU A 664 27.74 40.67 21.46
C LEU A 664 26.24 40.96 21.29
N ALA A 665 25.56 40.29 20.35
CA ALA A 665 24.11 40.37 20.21
C ALA A 665 23.36 39.79 21.42
N VAL A 666 23.84 38.66 21.97
CA VAL A 666 23.32 38.08 23.22
C VAL A 666 23.47 39.08 24.38
N LYS A 667 24.65 39.69 24.53
CA LYS A 667 24.89 40.69 25.57
C LYS A 667 23.92 41.88 25.47
N ARG A 668 23.66 42.37 24.26
CA ARG A 668 22.69 43.46 24.01
C ARG A 668 21.28 43.05 24.40
N CYS A 669 20.86 41.82 24.08
CA CYS A 669 19.57 41.28 24.50
C CYS A 669 19.46 41.21 26.04
N THR A 670 20.51 40.71 26.71
CA THR A 670 20.56 40.65 28.19
C THR A 670 20.44 42.03 28.81
N GLN A 671 21.16 43.04 28.30
CA GLN A 671 21.09 44.42 28.80
C GLN A 671 19.69 45.04 28.68
N LYS A 672 18.86 44.52 27.77
CA LYS A 672 17.47 44.94 27.56
C LYS A 672 16.45 44.07 28.30
N ASN A 673 16.90 43.26 29.27
CA ASN A 673 16.06 42.32 30.03
C ASN A 673 15.28 41.34 29.14
N ILE A 674 15.89 40.88 28.04
CA ILE A 674 15.32 39.86 27.15
C ILE A 674 15.91 38.50 27.56
N THR A 675 15.07 37.58 28.03
CA THR A 675 15.48 36.21 28.36
C THR A 675 15.54 35.35 27.08
N ILE A 676 16.63 34.62 26.87
CA ILE A 676 16.85 33.75 25.71
C ILE A 676 16.82 32.30 26.19
N ASN A 677 15.80 31.55 25.77
CA ASN A 677 15.75 30.11 25.97
C ASN A 677 16.06 29.42 24.64
N THR A 678 17.02 28.49 24.66
CA THR A 678 17.46 27.78 23.45
C THR A 678 17.12 26.31 23.55
N PHE A 679 16.49 25.77 22.51
CA PHE A 679 16.20 24.35 22.34
C PHE A 679 17.10 23.80 21.25
N MET A 680 18.07 23.01 21.69
CA MET A 680 19.13 22.45 20.86
C MET A 680 18.85 21.01 20.51
N LEU A 681 18.99 20.68 19.24
CA LEU A 681 18.80 19.33 18.70
C LEU A 681 20.11 18.55 18.56
N GLU A 682 21.24 19.26 18.40
CA GLU A 682 22.59 18.67 18.34
C GLU A 682 23.37 18.84 19.66
N ARG A 683 24.28 17.89 19.94
CA ARG A 683 25.08 17.83 21.18
C ARG A 683 26.60 17.79 20.93
N SER A 684 27.09 18.50 19.91
CA SER A 684 28.54 18.62 19.70
C SER A 684 29.21 19.21 20.96
N PRO A 685 30.40 18.73 21.39
CA PRO A 685 31.08 19.27 22.58
C PRO A 685 31.36 20.77 22.48
N PHE A 686 31.67 21.25 21.27
CA PHE A 686 31.93 22.67 21.00
C PHE A 686 30.64 23.50 21.13
N LEU A 687 29.57 23.09 20.46
CA LEU A 687 28.26 23.74 20.51
C LEU A 687 27.71 23.80 21.93
N ARG A 688 27.90 22.72 22.71
CA ARG A 688 27.54 22.69 24.14
C ARG A 688 28.28 23.77 24.93
N SER A 689 29.60 23.86 24.79
CA SER A 689 30.42 24.89 25.46
C SER A 689 30.02 26.31 25.04
N PHE A 690 29.71 26.51 23.77
CA PHE A 690 29.23 27.79 23.25
C PHE A 690 27.85 28.17 23.83
N MET A 691 26.90 27.23 23.87
CA MET A 691 25.56 27.46 24.42
C MET A 691 25.57 27.67 25.94
N ASP A 692 26.42 26.95 26.67
CA ASP A 692 26.62 27.19 28.12
C ASP A 692 27.12 28.62 28.39
N LYS A 693 27.96 29.18 27.51
CA LYS A 693 28.37 30.59 27.59
C LYS A 693 27.19 31.55 27.35
N ILE A 694 26.33 31.26 26.37
CA ILE A 694 25.11 32.04 26.13
C ILE A 694 24.19 32.02 27.36
N ALA A 695 23.92 30.83 27.90
CA ALA A 695 23.07 30.64 29.09
C ALA A 695 23.61 31.42 30.29
N LYS A 696 24.92 31.31 30.56
CA LYS A 696 25.58 32.02 31.66
C LYS A 696 25.56 33.54 31.48
N MET A 697 25.67 34.04 30.24
CA MET A 697 25.66 35.47 29.94
C MET A 697 24.26 36.08 29.99
N ASN A 698 23.24 35.35 29.56
CA ASN A 698 21.87 35.85 29.48
C ASN A 698 21.02 35.55 30.73
N GLY A 699 21.32 34.49 31.46
CA GLY A 699 20.49 33.98 32.56
C GLY A 699 19.28 33.15 32.07
N GLY A 700 19.21 32.88 30.77
CA GLY A 700 18.24 31.97 30.16
C GLY A 700 18.69 30.50 30.19
N ARG A 701 17.85 29.61 29.65
CA ARG A 701 18.04 28.15 29.76
C ARG A 701 18.34 27.52 28.40
N VAL A 702 19.12 26.44 28.42
CA VAL A 702 19.41 25.62 27.23
C VAL A 702 18.86 24.22 27.47
N PHE A 703 18.04 23.74 26.54
CA PHE A 703 17.42 22.42 26.57
C PHE A 703 18.00 21.57 25.44
N TYR A 704 18.51 20.39 25.79
CA TYR A 704 19.04 19.44 24.80
C TYR A 704 18.00 18.35 24.55
N THR A 705 17.37 18.36 23.38
CA THR A 705 16.28 17.44 23.02
C THR A 705 16.58 16.68 21.73
N THR A 706 15.80 15.64 21.46
CA THR A 706 15.73 15.01 20.15
C THR A 706 14.60 15.66 19.33
N PRO A 707 14.62 15.57 17.99
CA PRO A 707 13.56 16.11 17.14
C PRO A 707 12.15 15.62 17.56
N HIS A 708 12.03 14.34 17.90
CA HIS A 708 10.77 13.71 18.32
C HIS A 708 10.19 14.27 19.63
N ASN A 709 11.03 14.70 20.57
CA ASN A 709 10.59 15.17 21.89
C ASN A 709 10.54 16.71 22.00
N LEU A 710 10.96 17.43 20.95
CA LEU A 710 11.09 18.88 20.93
C LEU A 710 9.78 19.59 21.34
N GLY A 711 8.64 19.11 20.83
CA GLY A 711 7.33 19.69 21.12
C GLY A 711 6.92 19.59 22.58
N GLU A 712 7.15 18.44 23.21
CA GLU A 712 6.75 18.19 24.60
C GLU A 712 7.51 19.11 25.55
N TYR A 713 8.83 19.23 25.38
CA TYR A 713 9.66 20.07 26.25
C TYR A 713 9.35 21.56 26.10
N ILE A 714 9.21 22.07 24.87
CA ILE A 714 8.94 23.50 24.64
C ILE A 714 7.60 23.91 25.21
N LEU A 715 6.55 23.11 24.96
CA LEU A 715 5.20 23.44 25.38
C LEU A 715 5.03 23.29 26.90
N HIS A 716 5.61 22.23 27.49
CA HIS A 716 5.64 22.09 28.94
C HIS A 716 6.38 23.24 29.61
N ASP A 717 7.56 23.62 29.10
CA ASP A 717 8.35 24.71 29.66
C ASP A 717 7.64 26.07 29.57
N PHE A 718 7.04 26.37 28.42
CA PHE A 718 6.28 27.61 28.23
C PHE A 718 5.15 27.74 29.25
N VAL A 719 4.37 26.67 29.46
CA VAL A 719 3.27 26.65 30.42
C VAL A 719 3.78 26.68 31.88
N ALA A 720 4.80 25.91 32.20
CA ALA A 720 5.36 25.84 33.55
C ALA A 720 6.02 27.16 34.00
N ASN A 721 6.70 27.86 33.09
CA ASN A 721 7.32 29.15 33.39
C ASN A 721 6.26 30.25 33.64
N ARG A 722 5.12 30.19 32.93
CA ARG A 722 3.99 31.07 33.23
C ARG A 722 3.44 30.82 34.64
N ARG A 723 3.32 29.55 35.07
CA ARG A 723 2.86 29.22 36.43
C ARG A 723 3.75 29.84 37.51
N LYS A 724 5.08 29.81 37.35
CA LYS A 724 6.04 30.39 38.32
C LYS A 724 6.07 31.91 38.37
N ARG A 725 5.58 32.61 37.33
CA ARG A 725 5.52 34.08 37.29
C ARG A 725 4.16 34.62 37.73
N VAL A 726 3.13 33.77 37.74
CA VAL A 726 1.77 34.08 38.19
C VAL A 726 1.51 33.61 39.63
N ALA A 727 2.35 32.72 40.18
CA ALA A 727 2.34 32.25 41.57
C ALA A 727 3.48 32.86 42.37
#